data_AF-A0A2A6D0H1-F1
#
_entry.id   AF-A0A2A6D0H1-F1
#
_cell.length_a   1.000
_cell.length_b   1.000
_cell.length_c   1.000
_cell.angle_alpha   90.00
_cell.angle_beta   90.00
_cell.angle_gamma   90.00
#
_symmetry.space_group_name_H-M   'P 1'
#
loop_
_entity.id
_entity.type
_entity.pdbx_description
1 polymer ?
#
loop_
_entity_poly.entity_id
_entity_poly.type
_entity_poly.pdbx_seq_one_letter_code
_entity_poly.pdbx_strand_id
1 'polypeptide(L)'
;MGTPICKPPKPTGVEYQQESHDGENATSMTEVSLNGVNATINNNNILFRDVKTQGSISNHIDRSLQKQKKEELSRLKILLLGGADAGKSTIVKQMRILHMNGFSAEEMHSFQKYLRYNLFQIFHMIAMGVQECILSIPDFEKDIIEQFAQGLSWIIDIDVSNEIDALNSFLKLDCVAHFMEIYPNYSSLPDNAHYYMPKVSEMLSPSYMPTADDVLHLRIPTTHVNEINFTFSTCTIRLIDVGGQRTYRKKWIHCFDGVAAVLFVASMAAYDQSLDEVDSTIKPILYKDVFAMEPDKPQKVQNRLRDSAHLFGEMLRSKFLTSSAFILFLNKKDLFHKKLPNSPLGNYLHGFKGSDFNSACEFLKTYFLKRKSKKDKDRKIYSHYTCATDTQNVEFVFKATCDIVLQKNLNSSGIHHLQRADFASEETSHSDPSSVENEFVVDSELERKEMLISPESKVFTMIPIIALITLHIATALATEELVYVQTLWRHGDRIPKDTYPSDPYQKEYWGMPWGEITEDGLQHQFQQGENLRSLYIDSGFLGGAYNREEVVVRSADTPRCIQSALSNMAGFYVDSPAALSSVLPNWPSGWIPVPVHSEPKKEDRQLQPGVSCPKADKLSSARQNTRKFQDYLASNWNLYALLMQFGGQGAVDFNFDVLKDWFSTLRVEKEQFHLPLPEWITDDVYNQLKSVFLAGNDFVDGAEGFDVKQDDELVTLRGGYLLHEWRSNLKDASTKKNAIKYHAYSAHDHTITALLHTLGAKKSVIGDDIPHYTATLVNELWKKNGEYFVKFLFIDDFSSPARPITRLINACPNDSDLCPLQQFLDNSDKFSTKKDSACDV
;
A
#
# COMPACT_ATOMS: atom_id res chain seq x y z
N MET A 1 7.95 -47.68 -13.65
CA MET A 1 7.29 -47.79 -12.33
C MET A 1 6.66 -46.44 -12.07
N GLY A 2 5.35 -46.37 -11.87
CA GLY A 2 4.64 -45.11 -11.67
C GLY A 2 4.04 -45.05 -10.27
N THR A 3 4.25 -43.94 -9.58
CA THR A 3 3.62 -43.59 -8.31
C THR A 3 2.75 -42.36 -8.52
N PRO A 4 1.42 -42.43 -8.30
CA PRO A 4 0.56 -41.27 -8.39
C PRO A 4 0.71 -40.41 -7.13
N ILE A 5 0.83 -39.10 -7.32
CA ILE A 5 0.81 -38.12 -6.22
C ILE A 5 -0.62 -38.06 -5.66
N CYS A 6 -0.78 -38.30 -4.36
CA CYS A 6 -2.08 -38.21 -3.69
C CYS A 6 -2.63 -36.78 -3.76
N LYS A 7 -3.88 -36.64 -4.20
CA LYS A 7 -4.66 -35.42 -3.95
C LYS A 7 -5.21 -35.46 -2.51
N PRO A 8 -5.26 -34.33 -1.79
CA PRO A 8 -5.95 -34.28 -0.51
C PRO A 8 -7.45 -34.57 -0.69
N PRO A 9 -8.13 -35.16 0.32
CA PRO A 9 -9.55 -35.46 0.25
C PRO A 9 -10.37 -34.16 0.21
N LYS A 10 -11.43 -34.14 -0.59
CA LYS A 10 -12.41 -33.05 -0.55
C LYS A 10 -13.12 -33.05 0.82
N PRO A 11 -13.36 -31.88 1.44
CA PRO A 11 -14.28 -31.81 2.57
C PRO A 11 -15.68 -32.29 2.13
N THR A 12 -16.31 -33.09 2.98
CA THR A 12 -17.67 -33.60 2.76
C THR A 12 -18.67 -32.45 2.76
N GLY A 13 -19.36 -32.25 1.63
CA GLY A 13 -20.40 -31.24 1.52
C GLY A 13 -21.60 -31.57 2.41
N VAL A 14 -22.06 -30.59 3.19
CA VAL A 14 -23.39 -30.62 3.81
C VAL A 14 -24.40 -30.25 2.72
N GLU A 15 -25.32 -31.17 2.42
CA GLU A 15 -26.43 -30.88 1.50
C GLU A 15 -27.39 -29.88 2.15
N TYR A 16 -27.43 -28.65 1.63
CA TYR A 16 -28.57 -27.76 1.83
C TYR A 16 -29.61 -28.06 0.75
N GLN A 17 -30.74 -28.65 1.15
CA GLN A 17 -31.88 -28.83 0.28
C GLN A 17 -32.46 -27.47 -0.12
N GLN A 18 -32.64 -27.25 -1.42
CA GLN A 18 -33.47 -26.16 -1.91
C GLN A 18 -34.94 -26.56 -1.80
N GLU A 19 -35.71 -25.92 -0.92
CA GLU A 19 -37.16 -25.82 -1.11
C GLU A 19 -37.51 -24.48 -1.73
N SER A 20 -38.21 -24.57 -2.86
CA SER A 20 -38.76 -23.46 -3.62
C SER A 20 -40.05 -22.94 -3.01
N HIS A 21 -40.25 -21.62 -2.97
CA HIS A 21 -41.60 -21.06 -3.09
C HIS A 21 -41.58 -19.76 -3.90
N ASP A 22 -42.40 -19.75 -4.96
CA ASP A 22 -42.63 -18.62 -5.87
C ASP A 22 -43.61 -17.59 -5.31
N GLY A 23 -43.49 -16.34 -5.79
CA GLY A 23 -44.60 -15.36 -5.90
C GLY A 23 -45.12 -14.73 -4.59
N GLU A 24 -45.46 -13.46 -4.49
CA GLU A 24 -46.00 -12.54 -5.49
C GLU A 24 -45.82 -11.05 -5.11
N ASN A 25 -45.79 -10.20 -6.14
CA ASN A 25 -46.43 -8.89 -6.27
C ASN A 25 -46.60 -7.90 -5.08
N ALA A 26 -46.02 -6.71 -5.30
CA ALA A 26 -46.74 -5.43 -5.49
C ALA A 26 -46.70 -4.32 -4.42
N THR A 27 -46.27 -3.16 -4.93
CA THR A 27 -46.77 -1.79 -4.71
C THR A 27 -46.54 -1.03 -3.39
N SER A 28 -46.05 0.19 -3.60
CA SER A 28 -46.12 1.42 -2.79
C SER A 28 -47.28 1.57 -1.80
N MET A 29 -47.00 2.25 -0.68
CA MET A 29 -47.65 3.51 -0.24
C MET A 29 -46.97 4.01 1.06
N THR A 30 -46.35 5.21 1.04
CA THR A 30 -46.82 6.51 1.59
C THR A 30 -46.92 6.62 3.12
N GLU A 31 -46.56 7.81 3.61
CA GLU A 31 -46.48 8.20 5.02
C GLU A 31 -47.78 8.03 5.80
N VAL A 32 -47.68 7.70 7.10
CA VAL A 32 -48.69 8.04 8.10
C VAL A 32 -47.99 8.56 9.36
N SER A 33 -48.31 9.81 9.72
CA SER A 33 -47.97 10.42 11.01
C SER A 33 -49.04 10.06 12.05
N LEU A 34 -48.63 9.76 13.29
CA LEU A 34 -49.52 9.75 14.45
C LEU A 34 -48.80 10.25 15.71
N ASN A 35 -49.46 11.14 16.45
CA ASN A 35 -48.92 11.85 17.61
C ASN A 35 -49.29 11.19 18.96
N GLY A 36 -48.33 11.19 19.90
CA GLY A 36 -48.55 11.42 21.34
C GLY A 36 -49.02 10.25 22.23
N VAL A 37 -48.29 10.00 23.34
CA VAL A 37 -48.59 10.55 24.69
C VAL A 37 -47.55 10.08 25.73
N ASN A 38 -47.04 11.06 26.49
CA ASN A 38 -46.28 11.07 27.76
C ASN A 38 -46.06 9.79 28.61
N ALA A 39 -44.83 9.62 29.13
CA ALA A 39 -44.53 9.80 30.58
C ALA A 39 -43.03 9.73 30.96
N THR A 40 -42.53 10.83 31.55
CA THR A 40 -41.36 11.02 32.46
C THR A 40 -40.44 9.86 32.86
N ILE A 41 -39.12 10.04 32.62
CA ILE A 41 -38.06 9.94 33.66
C ILE A 41 -37.04 11.09 33.43
N ASN A 42 -36.68 11.81 34.51
CA ASN A 42 -35.62 12.83 34.49
C ASN A 42 -34.23 12.17 34.53
N ASN A 43 -33.34 12.54 33.60
CA ASN A 43 -31.90 12.74 33.88
C ASN A 43 -31.17 13.34 32.67
N ASN A 44 -30.02 13.98 32.95
CA ASN A 44 -28.99 14.49 32.03
C ASN A 44 -29.11 15.94 31.56
N ASN A 45 -28.49 16.82 32.34
CA ASN A 45 -28.14 18.20 31.97
C ASN A 45 -26.85 18.22 31.11
N ILE A 46 -26.82 17.42 30.03
CA ILE A 46 -25.69 17.26 29.10
C ILE A 46 -26.25 17.34 27.67
N LEU A 47 -25.48 17.94 26.75
CA LEU A 47 -25.70 17.97 25.30
C LEU A 47 -26.65 19.03 24.67
N PHE A 48 -26.81 20.22 25.26
CA PHE A 48 -27.50 21.35 24.60
C PHE A 48 -26.59 22.38 23.89
N ARG A 49 -25.28 22.09 23.74
CA ARG A 49 -24.33 22.98 23.03
C ARG A 49 -24.01 22.59 21.58
N ASP A 50 -24.35 21.38 21.11
CA ASP A 50 -23.87 20.92 19.80
C ASP A 50 -24.84 21.02 18.62
N VAL A 51 -26.16 21.11 18.83
CA VAL A 51 -27.12 21.06 17.70
C VAL A 51 -26.96 22.25 16.74
N LYS A 52 -26.68 23.46 17.25
CA LYS A 52 -26.39 24.63 16.40
C LYS A 52 -25.04 24.51 15.69
N THR A 53 -24.05 23.91 16.34
CA THR A 53 -22.71 23.69 15.79
C THR A 53 -22.76 22.64 14.68
N GLN A 54 -23.40 21.50 14.92
CA GLN A 54 -23.68 20.47 13.92
C GLN A 54 -24.52 21.00 12.76
N GLY A 55 -25.56 21.81 13.03
CA GLY A 55 -26.33 22.46 11.98
C GLY A 55 -25.49 23.44 11.14
N SER A 56 -24.58 24.18 11.74
CA SER A 56 -23.63 25.06 11.03
C SER A 56 -22.63 24.25 10.19
N ILE A 57 -22.09 23.16 10.75
CA ILE A 57 -21.16 22.25 10.06
C ILE A 57 -21.86 21.55 8.89
N SER A 58 -23.08 21.02 9.06
CA SER A 58 -23.87 20.44 7.97
C SER A 58 -24.12 21.47 6.88
N ASN A 59 -24.62 22.67 7.21
CA ASN A 59 -24.82 23.74 6.22
C ASN A 59 -23.53 24.16 5.51
N HIS A 60 -22.37 24.10 6.18
CA HIS A 60 -21.08 24.36 5.56
C HIS A 60 -20.66 23.22 4.62
N ILE A 61 -20.86 21.96 5.02
CA ILE A 61 -20.65 20.77 4.18
C ILE A 61 -21.58 20.82 2.95
N ASP A 62 -22.88 21.08 3.12
CA ASP A 62 -23.86 21.18 2.05
C ASP A 62 -23.51 22.30 1.06
N ARG A 63 -23.09 23.48 1.55
CA ARG A 63 -22.57 24.56 0.69
C ARG A 63 -21.29 24.16 -0.03
N SER A 64 -20.38 23.46 0.64
CA SER A 64 -19.14 22.95 0.04
C SER A 64 -19.43 21.92 -1.06
N LEU A 65 -20.34 20.96 -0.80
CA LEU A 65 -20.81 19.95 -1.75
C LEU A 65 -21.55 20.59 -2.94
N GLN A 66 -22.40 21.59 -2.71
CA GLN A 66 -23.04 22.35 -3.80
C GLN A 66 -22.02 23.13 -4.64
N LYS A 67 -21.01 23.74 -4.00
CA LYS A 67 -19.92 24.42 -4.69
C LYS A 67 -19.09 23.44 -5.52
N GLN A 68 -18.65 22.33 -4.91
CA GLN A 68 -17.93 21.24 -5.58
C GLN A 68 -18.73 20.66 -6.74
N LYS A 69 -20.02 20.37 -6.56
CA LYS A 69 -20.92 19.89 -7.64
C LYS A 69 -21.04 20.90 -8.77
N LYS A 70 -21.12 22.21 -8.47
CA LYS A 70 -21.14 23.27 -9.49
C LYS A 70 -19.79 23.39 -10.22
N GLU A 71 -18.68 23.25 -9.50
CA GLU A 71 -17.33 23.20 -10.07
C GLU A 71 -17.15 21.94 -10.94
N GLU A 72 -17.57 20.75 -10.51
CA GLU A 72 -17.52 19.51 -11.30
C GLU A 72 -18.38 19.59 -12.57
N LEU A 73 -19.61 20.11 -12.48
CA LEU A 73 -20.47 20.36 -13.64
C LEU A 73 -19.89 21.41 -14.61
N SER A 74 -18.97 22.26 -14.14
CA SER A 74 -18.24 23.21 -15.00
C SER A 74 -16.96 22.64 -15.62
N ARG A 75 -16.49 21.46 -15.17
CA ARG A 75 -15.28 20.81 -15.71
C ARG A 75 -15.61 20.01 -16.96
N LEU A 76 -14.81 20.20 -18.00
CA LEU A 76 -14.96 19.49 -19.26
C LEU A 76 -14.17 18.18 -19.19
N LYS A 77 -14.89 17.05 -19.03
CA LYS A 77 -14.32 15.70 -18.94
C LYS A 77 -13.96 15.16 -20.33
N ILE A 78 -12.66 14.97 -20.58
CA ILE A 78 -12.12 14.36 -21.81
C ILE A 78 -11.51 12.99 -21.46
N LEU A 79 -11.86 11.96 -22.24
CA LEU A 79 -11.37 10.60 -22.05
C LEU A 79 -10.45 10.19 -23.20
N LEU A 80 -9.21 9.80 -22.88
CA LEU A 80 -8.24 9.24 -23.82
C LEU A 80 -8.47 7.73 -23.99
N LEU A 81 -8.92 7.31 -25.17
CA LEU A 81 -9.12 5.89 -25.50
C LEU A 81 -8.19 5.43 -26.62
N GLY A 82 -7.99 4.12 -26.74
CA GLY A 82 -7.10 3.52 -27.75
C GLY A 82 -6.27 2.37 -27.21
N GLY A 83 -5.70 1.58 -28.13
CA GLY A 83 -4.93 0.37 -27.81
C GLY A 83 -3.67 0.63 -26.98
N ALA A 84 -2.99 -0.46 -26.59
CA ALA A 84 -1.69 -0.41 -25.96
C ALA A 84 -0.69 0.36 -26.83
N ASP A 85 0.12 1.22 -26.20
CA ASP A 85 1.17 2.03 -26.86
C ASP A 85 0.69 2.84 -28.10
N ALA A 86 -0.58 3.29 -28.10
CA ALA A 86 -1.05 4.24 -29.11
C ALA A 86 -0.49 5.67 -28.94
N GLY A 87 0.10 5.98 -27.77
CA GLY A 87 0.60 7.31 -27.40
C GLY A 87 -0.30 8.15 -26.48
N LYS A 88 -1.30 7.52 -25.82
CA LYS A 88 -2.22 8.22 -24.90
C LYS A 88 -1.51 8.94 -23.75
N SER A 89 -0.68 8.22 -23.00
CA SER A 89 0.08 8.79 -21.88
C SER A 89 1.12 9.82 -22.33
N THR A 90 1.58 9.78 -23.58
CA THR A 90 2.42 10.83 -24.17
C THR A 90 1.64 12.15 -24.31
N ILE A 91 0.35 12.11 -24.69
CA ILE A 91 -0.53 13.29 -24.72
C ILE A 91 -0.71 13.84 -23.29
N VAL A 92 -0.88 13.00 -22.27
CA VAL A 92 -0.95 13.44 -20.87
C VAL A 92 0.33 14.16 -20.45
N LYS A 93 1.50 13.60 -20.79
CA LYS A 93 2.81 14.23 -20.53
C LYS A 93 2.95 15.58 -21.24
N GLN A 94 2.51 15.71 -22.49
CA GLN A 94 2.47 17.00 -23.19
C GLN A 94 1.56 18.02 -22.49
N MET A 95 0.37 17.63 -22.01
CA MET A 95 -0.50 18.54 -21.27
C MET A 95 0.13 18.99 -19.94
N ARG A 96 0.92 18.14 -19.28
CA ARG A 96 1.70 18.54 -18.10
C ARG A 96 2.75 19.60 -18.43
N ILE A 97 3.52 19.39 -19.51
CA ILE A 97 4.53 20.34 -20.00
C ILE A 97 3.89 21.68 -20.39
N LEU A 98 2.80 21.64 -21.15
CA LEU A 98 2.14 22.83 -21.69
C LEU A 98 1.31 23.62 -20.66
N HIS A 99 0.72 22.95 -19.66
CA HIS A 99 -0.34 23.55 -18.82
C HIS A 99 -0.20 23.30 -17.31
N MET A 100 0.83 22.58 -16.84
CA MET A 100 0.98 22.22 -15.41
C MET A 100 2.42 22.39 -14.87
N ASN A 101 3.17 23.35 -15.39
CA ASN A 101 4.57 23.62 -15.00
C ASN A 101 5.56 22.45 -15.21
N GLY A 102 5.20 21.45 -16.03
CA GLY A 102 6.08 20.32 -16.38
C GLY A 102 6.22 19.27 -15.27
N PHE A 103 7.47 18.97 -14.92
CA PHE A 103 7.89 17.92 -13.98
C PHE A 103 8.85 18.50 -12.93
N SER A 104 8.72 18.10 -11.67
CA SER A 104 9.61 18.55 -10.59
C SER A 104 11.00 17.90 -10.69
N ALA A 105 12.01 18.47 -10.04
CA ALA A 105 13.35 17.88 -9.99
C ALA A 105 13.35 16.46 -9.37
N GLU A 106 12.48 16.22 -8.39
CA GLU A 106 12.29 14.91 -7.76
C GLU A 106 11.67 13.89 -8.72
N GLU A 107 10.66 14.31 -9.51
CA GLU A 107 10.09 13.48 -10.57
C GLU A 107 11.13 13.17 -11.65
N MET A 108 11.93 14.16 -12.06
CA MET A 108 13.00 13.99 -13.07
C MET A 108 14.06 12.98 -12.62
N HIS A 109 14.48 13.02 -11.35
CA HIS A 109 15.35 11.99 -10.76
C HIS A 109 14.69 10.61 -10.80
N SER A 110 13.40 10.54 -10.43
CA SER A 110 12.64 9.29 -10.45
C SER A 110 12.51 8.65 -11.85
N PHE A 111 12.58 9.43 -12.94
CA PHE A 111 12.51 8.90 -14.29
C PHE A 111 13.78 8.17 -14.76
N GLN A 112 14.92 8.33 -14.08
CA GLN A 112 16.20 7.74 -14.48
C GLN A 112 16.18 6.20 -14.51
N LYS A 113 15.56 5.55 -13.51
CA LYS A 113 15.40 4.08 -13.44
C LYS A 113 14.51 3.51 -14.56
N TYR A 114 13.41 4.19 -14.88
CA TYR A 114 12.58 3.83 -16.04
C TYR A 114 13.33 4.02 -17.36
N LEU A 115 14.19 5.04 -17.45
CA LEU A 115 14.99 5.32 -18.65
C LEU A 115 15.99 4.19 -18.91
N ARG A 116 16.71 3.74 -17.87
CA ARG A 116 17.57 2.53 -17.93
C ARG A 116 16.80 1.30 -18.40
N TYR A 117 15.63 1.02 -17.81
CA TYR A 117 14.76 -0.06 -18.27
C TYR A 117 14.40 0.05 -19.76
N ASN A 118 14.06 1.26 -20.23
CA ASN A 118 13.72 1.50 -21.63
C ASN A 118 14.91 1.27 -22.57
N LEU A 119 16.11 1.75 -22.21
CA LEU A 119 17.35 1.47 -22.95
C LEU A 119 17.62 -0.02 -23.02
N PHE A 120 17.56 -0.72 -21.89
CA PHE A 120 17.81 -2.16 -21.85
C PHE A 120 16.85 -2.97 -22.74
N GLN A 121 15.56 -2.64 -22.71
CA GLN A 121 14.57 -3.28 -23.58
C GLN A 121 14.88 -3.07 -25.08
N ILE A 122 15.45 -1.92 -25.45
CA ILE A 122 15.91 -1.68 -26.82
C ILE A 122 17.10 -2.61 -27.16
N PHE A 123 18.09 -2.73 -26.27
CA PHE A 123 19.28 -3.57 -26.50
C PHE A 123 18.91 -5.05 -26.61
N HIS A 124 18.03 -5.53 -25.73
CA HIS A 124 17.48 -6.89 -25.79
C HIS A 124 16.76 -7.15 -27.12
N MET A 125 15.91 -6.22 -27.60
CA MET A 125 15.24 -6.35 -28.90
C MET A 125 16.20 -6.24 -30.10
N ILE A 126 17.30 -5.49 -29.98
CA ILE A 126 18.39 -5.50 -30.97
C ILE A 126 19.07 -6.87 -31.00
N ALA A 127 19.42 -7.45 -29.83
CA ALA A 127 20.07 -8.75 -29.76
C ALA A 127 19.20 -9.87 -30.37
N MET A 128 17.90 -9.89 -30.05
CA MET A 128 16.94 -10.79 -30.70
C MET A 128 16.89 -10.59 -32.22
N GLY A 129 16.78 -9.33 -32.69
CA GLY A 129 16.78 -9.02 -34.12
C GLY A 129 18.08 -9.42 -34.84
N VAL A 130 19.24 -9.30 -34.18
CA VAL A 130 20.54 -9.78 -34.66
C VAL A 130 20.51 -11.30 -34.84
N GLN A 131 20.05 -12.06 -33.86
CA GLN A 131 19.92 -13.53 -33.95
C GLN A 131 18.95 -13.98 -35.05
N GLU A 132 17.86 -13.23 -35.27
CA GLU A 132 16.84 -13.55 -36.27
C GLU A 132 17.27 -13.17 -37.71
N CYS A 133 18.02 -12.09 -37.88
CA CYS A 133 18.28 -11.48 -39.19
C CYS A 133 19.73 -11.58 -39.70
N ILE A 134 20.72 -11.81 -38.82
CA ILE A 134 22.14 -11.86 -39.18
C ILE A 134 22.63 -13.31 -39.21
N LEU A 135 22.86 -13.83 -40.42
CA LEU A 135 23.17 -15.25 -40.66
C LEU A 135 24.57 -15.69 -40.21
N SER A 136 25.47 -14.76 -39.90
CA SER A 136 26.87 -15.03 -39.57
C SER A 136 27.39 -14.02 -38.55
N ILE A 137 27.24 -14.33 -37.27
CA ILE A 137 27.77 -13.57 -36.14
C ILE A 137 29.12 -14.21 -35.75
N PRO A 138 30.22 -13.44 -35.56
CA PRO A 138 31.49 -13.99 -35.10
C PRO A 138 31.36 -14.62 -33.70
N ASP A 139 32.04 -15.75 -33.45
CA ASP A 139 31.91 -16.48 -32.18
C ASP A 139 32.19 -15.62 -30.94
N PHE A 140 33.10 -14.64 -31.03
CA PHE A 140 33.44 -13.73 -29.93
C PHE A 140 32.36 -12.65 -29.65
N GLU A 141 31.49 -12.34 -30.62
CA GLU A 141 30.33 -11.45 -30.40
C GLU A 141 29.11 -12.24 -29.95
N LYS A 142 29.02 -13.51 -30.37
CA LYS A 142 27.87 -14.38 -30.19
C LYS A 142 27.50 -14.57 -28.72
N ASP A 143 28.48 -14.80 -27.84
CA ASP A 143 28.23 -14.95 -26.39
C ASP A 143 27.57 -13.69 -25.79
N ILE A 144 27.99 -12.50 -26.24
CA ILE A 144 27.44 -11.21 -25.77
C ILE A 144 26.01 -11.04 -26.32
N ILE A 145 25.78 -11.37 -27.59
CA ILE A 145 24.42 -11.35 -28.17
C ILE A 145 23.50 -12.34 -27.44
N GLU A 146 23.95 -13.54 -27.12
CA GLU A 146 23.18 -14.55 -26.38
C GLU A 146 22.90 -14.14 -24.93
N GLN A 147 23.80 -13.39 -24.28
CA GLN A 147 23.52 -12.77 -22.98
C GLN A 147 22.41 -11.72 -23.11
N PHE A 148 22.56 -10.72 -23.98
CA PHE A 148 21.55 -9.67 -24.19
C PHE A 148 20.19 -10.22 -24.66
N ALA A 149 20.17 -11.33 -25.41
CA ALA A 149 18.96 -12.04 -25.81
C ALA A 149 18.20 -12.73 -24.65
N GLN A 150 18.81 -12.95 -23.48
CA GLN A 150 18.12 -13.49 -22.30
C GLN A 150 17.21 -12.48 -21.59
N GLY A 151 17.33 -11.19 -21.91
CA GLY A 151 16.53 -10.13 -21.29
C GLY A 151 17.03 -9.79 -19.88
N LEU A 152 16.15 -9.28 -19.00
CA LEU A 152 16.59 -8.66 -17.73
C LEU A 152 17.21 -9.61 -16.71
N SER A 153 17.17 -10.93 -16.93
CA SER A 153 17.69 -11.94 -16.00
C SER A 153 19.21 -11.91 -15.83
N TRP A 154 19.99 -11.50 -16.84
CA TRP A 154 21.46 -11.49 -16.72
C TRP A 154 22.02 -10.19 -16.08
N ILE A 155 21.24 -9.10 -16.06
CA ILE A 155 21.65 -7.84 -15.42
C ILE A 155 21.61 -7.92 -13.88
N ILE A 156 20.96 -8.94 -13.31
CA ILE A 156 20.77 -9.11 -11.86
C ILE A 156 22.11 -9.18 -11.11
N ASP A 157 23.14 -9.74 -11.75
CA ASP A 157 24.41 -10.11 -11.12
C ASP A 157 25.54 -9.09 -11.31
N ILE A 158 25.24 -7.92 -11.92
CA ILE A 158 26.25 -7.01 -12.45
C ILE A 158 26.16 -5.64 -11.76
N ASP A 159 27.27 -5.21 -11.15
CA ASP A 159 27.40 -3.85 -10.60
C ASP A 159 27.22 -2.76 -11.68
N VAL A 160 26.70 -1.60 -11.28
CA VAL A 160 26.35 -0.49 -12.18
C VAL A 160 27.53 -0.01 -13.04
N SER A 161 28.77 -0.14 -12.55
CA SER A 161 29.96 0.17 -13.37
C SER A 161 30.12 -0.82 -14.53
N ASN A 162 30.08 -2.11 -14.22
CA ASN A 162 30.14 -3.21 -15.19
C ASN A 162 28.92 -3.23 -16.13
N GLU A 163 27.74 -2.80 -15.67
CA GLU A 163 26.51 -2.64 -16.48
C GLU A 163 26.76 -1.67 -17.64
N ILE A 164 27.31 -0.48 -17.33
CA ILE A 164 27.60 0.57 -18.30
C ILE A 164 28.69 0.13 -19.28
N ASP A 165 29.71 -0.58 -18.83
CA ASP A 165 30.76 -1.10 -19.70
C ASP A 165 30.26 -2.23 -20.62
N ALA A 166 29.37 -3.11 -20.14
CA ALA A 166 28.71 -4.12 -20.97
C ALA A 166 27.83 -3.48 -22.05
N LEU A 167 27.01 -2.48 -21.69
CA LEU A 167 26.18 -1.71 -22.63
C LEU A 167 27.03 -0.97 -23.68
N ASN A 168 28.11 -0.30 -23.27
CA ASN A 168 29.04 0.35 -24.19
C ASN A 168 29.83 -0.64 -25.06
N SER A 169 29.98 -1.90 -24.63
CA SER A 169 30.63 -2.95 -25.43
C SER A 169 29.67 -3.54 -26.47
N PHE A 170 28.41 -3.77 -26.10
CA PHE A 170 27.35 -4.20 -27.02
C PHE A 170 27.18 -3.26 -28.22
N LEU A 171 27.24 -1.94 -27.98
CA LEU A 171 27.16 -0.91 -29.03
C LEU A 171 28.35 -0.89 -30.01
N LYS A 172 29.46 -1.56 -29.68
CA LYS A 172 30.66 -1.64 -30.51
C LYS A 172 30.75 -2.91 -31.35
N LEU A 173 29.80 -3.84 -31.20
CA LEU A 173 29.78 -5.09 -31.95
C LEU A 173 29.46 -4.82 -33.43
N ASP A 174 30.22 -5.43 -34.33
CA ASP A 174 30.05 -5.26 -35.78
C ASP A 174 28.69 -5.80 -36.23
N CYS A 175 28.22 -6.92 -35.65
CA CYS A 175 26.90 -7.46 -35.95
C CYS A 175 25.74 -6.51 -35.54
N VAL A 176 25.91 -5.77 -34.44
CA VAL A 176 24.92 -4.79 -33.96
C VAL A 176 24.90 -3.56 -34.87
N ALA A 177 26.07 -3.03 -35.23
CA ALA A 177 26.18 -1.91 -36.16
C ALA A 177 25.55 -2.26 -37.52
N HIS A 178 25.86 -3.44 -38.05
CA HIS A 178 25.32 -3.93 -39.32
C HIS A 178 23.81 -4.17 -39.29
N PHE A 179 23.27 -4.74 -38.20
CA PHE A 179 21.84 -4.89 -38.02
C PHE A 179 21.11 -3.53 -37.98
N MET A 180 21.67 -2.55 -37.26
CA MET A 180 21.08 -1.21 -37.17
C MET A 180 21.14 -0.44 -38.50
N GLU A 181 22.12 -0.70 -39.36
CA GLU A 181 22.22 -0.15 -40.71
C GLU A 181 21.17 -0.75 -41.67
N ILE A 182 21.00 -2.08 -41.67
CA ILE A 182 20.07 -2.78 -42.58
C ILE A 182 18.62 -2.69 -42.10
N TYR A 183 18.38 -2.77 -40.79
CA TYR A 183 17.05 -2.86 -40.19
C TYR A 183 16.71 -1.70 -39.21
N PRO A 184 16.95 -0.41 -39.56
CA PRO A 184 16.76 0.74 -38.67
C PRO A 184 15.30 0.99 -38.24
N ASN A 185 14.35 0.24 -38.81
CA ASN A 185 12.92 0.27 -38.45
C ASN A 185 12.37 -1.15 -38.23
N TYR A 186 13.19 -2.08 -37.71
CA TYR A 186 12.78 -3.46 -37.41
C TYR A 186 11.47 -3.48 -36.62
N SER A 187 10.51 -4.32 -37.03
CA SER A 187 9.11 -4.22 -36.57
C SER A 187 8.92 -4.38 -35.07
N SER A 188 9.82 -5.16 -34.45
CA SER A 188 9.83 -5.50 -33.03
C SER A 188 10.64 -4.52 -32.16
N LEU A 189 11.39 -3.59 -32.75
CA LEU A 189 12.09 -2.57 -31.96
C LEU A 189 11.09 -1.63 -31.27
N PRO A 190 11.35 -1.23 -30.02
CA PRO A 190 10.53 -0.23 -29.34
C PRO A 190 10.47 1.09 -30.12
N ASP A 191 9.28 1.70 -30.22
CA ASP A 191 9.07 2.93 -31.00
C ASP A 191 9.95 4.13 -30.53
N ASN A 192 10.54 4.08 -29.33
CA ASN A 192 11.47 5.09 -28.80
C ASN A 192 12.97 4.80 -29.09
N ALA A 193 13.31 3.64 -29.67
CA ALA A 193 14.68 3.30 -30.07
C ALA A 193 15.31 4.35 -30.99
N HIS A 194 14.54 4.84 -31.96
CA HIS A 194 15.00 5.84 -32.93
C HIS A 194 15.40 7.20 -32.28
N TYR A 195 14.94 7.46 -31.06
CA TYR A 195 15.18 8.70 -30.32
C TYR A 195 16.34 8.55 -29.33
N TYR A 196 16.40 7.42 -28.62
CA TYR A 196 17.45 7.17 -27.63
C TYR A 196 18.77 6.71 -28.26
N MET A 197 18.75 5.81 -29.26
CA MET A 197 19.98 5.23 -29.83
C MET A 197 20.99 6.26 -30.36
N PRO A 198 20.60 7.37 -31.03
CA PRO A 198 21.57 8.38 -31.50
C PRO A 198 22.34 9.11 -30.40
N LYS A 199 21.86 9.07 -29.14
CA LYS A 199 22.47 9.76 -27.99
C LYS A 199 22.75 8.82 -26.79
N VAL A 200 22.67 7.50 -27.02
CA VAL A 200 22.76 6.49 -25.95
C VAL A 200 24.05 6.60 -25.14
N SER A 201 25.18 6.92 -25.77
CA SER A 201 26.47 7.09 -25.08
C SER A 201 26.49 8.26 -24.08
N GLU A 202 25.67 9.29 -24.28
CA GLU A 202 25.47 10.37 -23.29
C GLU A 202 24.57 9.88 -22.16
N MET A 203 23.49 9.16 -22.50
CA MET A 203 22.49 8.65 -21.57
C MET A 203 23.02 7.58 -20.61
N LEU A 204 24.04 6.82 -21.02
CA LEU A 204 24.73 5.83 -20.20
C LEU A 204 25.71 6.44 -19.18
N SER A 205 25.90 7.76 -19.18
CA SER A 205 26.73 8.43 -18.16
C SER A 205 26.09 8.29 -16.76
N PRO A 206 26.85 7.94 -15.70
CA PRO A 206 26.34 7.90 -14.32
C PRO A 206 25.73 9.23 -13.84
N SER A 207 26.15 10.35 -14.41
CA SER A 207 25.66 11.70 -14.10
C SER A 207 24.49 12.16 -15.00
N TYR A 208 24.01 11.33 -15.92
CA TYR A 208 22.96 11.71 -16.86
C TYR A 208 21.61 11.91 -16.15
N MET A 209 21.05 13.10 -16.27
CA MET A 209 19.71 13.44 -15.81
C MET A 209 18.75 13.49 -17.02
N PRO A 210 17.60 12.80 -16.98
CA PRO A 210 16.62 12.86 -18.07
C PRO A 210 16.16 14.30 -18.35
N THR A 211 15.86 14.60 -19.60
CA THR A 211 15.17 15.84 -20.00
C THR A 211 13.65 15.62 -20.11
N ALA A 212 12.87 16.70 -20.20
CA ALA A 212 11.42 16.58 -20.42
C ALA A 212 11.08 15.84 -21.73
N ASP A 213 11.95 15.90 -22.73
CA ASP A 213 11.79 15.20 -24.01
C ASP A 213 12.13 13.70 -23.89
N ASP A 214 13.10 13.32 -23.05
CA ASP A 214 13.32 11.92 -22.68
C ASP A 214 12.10 11.33 -21.98
N VAL A 215 11.47 12.11 -21.10
CA VAL A 215 10.24 11.72 -20.41
C VAL A 215 9.07 11.58 -21.40
N LEU A 216 8.98 12.41 -22.45
CA LEU A 216 7.98 12.23 -23.51
C LEU A 216 8.10 10.88 -24.25
N HIS A 217 9.34 10.47 -24.56
CA HIS A 217 9.65 9.22 -25.24
C HIS A 217 9.63 7.98 -24.31
N LEU A 218 9.62 8.18 -23.00
CA LEU A 218 9.68 7.13 -21.99
C LEU A 218 8.43 6.24 -21.99
N ARG A 219 8.61 4.93 -22.22
CA ARG A 219 7.53 3.94 -22.15
C ARG A 219 7.37 3.46 -20.71
N ILE A 220 6.24 3.81 -20.10
CA ILE A 220 5.73 3.24 -18.84
C ILE A 220 4.38 2.57 -19.15
N PRO A 221 4.13 1.32 -18.76
CA PRO A 221 2.82 0.68 -18.95
C PRO A 221 1.72 1.35 -18.11
N THR A 222 0.65 1.82 -18.74
CA THR A 222 -0.49 2.44 -18.02
C THR A 222 -1.39 1.36 -17.42
N THR A 223 -1.37 1.19 -16.11
CA THR A 223 -2.05 0.11 -15.34
C THR A 223 -3.26 0.61 -14.57
N HIS A 224 -3.15 1.82 -14.04
CA HIS A 224 -4.19 2.55 -13.33
C HIS A 224 -4.88 3.60 -14.21
N VAL A 225 -5.99 4.15 -13.73
CA VAL A 225 -6.62 5.34 -14.32
C VAL A 225 -5.83 6.54 -13.84
N ASN A 226 -5.24 7.31 -14.76
CA ASN A 226 -4.52 8.53 -14.44
C ASN A 226 -5.38 9.74 -14.83
N GLU A 227 -5.49 10.72 -13.94
CA GLU A 227 -6.29 11.92 -14.17
C GLU A 227 -5.48 13.19 -13.91
N ILE A 228 -5.53 14.13 -14.86
CA ILE A 228 -4.96 15.46 -14.68
C ILE A 228 -6.03 16.54 -14.87
N ASN A 229 -5.89 17.62 -14.10
CA ASN A 229 -6.75 18.79 -14.19
C ASN A 229 -5.89 20.01 -14.55
N PHE A 230 -6.28 20.72 -15.61
CA PHE A 230 -5.61 21.95 -16.04
C PHE A 230 -6.61 22.94 -16.63
N THR A 231 -6.27 24.22 -16.61
CA THR A 231 -7.09 25.28 -17.21
C THR A 231 -6.66 25.51 -18.65
N PHE A 232 -7.61 25.48 -19.58
CA PHE A 232 -7.38 25.78 -20.99
C PHE A 232 -8.39 26.82 -21.45
N SER A 233 -7.89 27.98 -21.91
CA SER A 233 -8.72 29.17 -22.17
C SER A 233 -9.56 29.51 -20.92
N THR A 234 -10.90 29.57 -21.01
CA THR A 234 -11.82 29.86 -19.91
C THR A 234 -12.40 28.62 -19.21
N CYS A 235 -11.93 27.41 -19.54
CA CYS A 235 -12.50 26.15 -19.04
C CYS A 235 -11.46 25.29 -18.32
N THR A 236 -11.87 24.62 -17.24
CA THR A 236 -11.06 23.58 -16.60
C THR A 236 -11.31 22.23 -17.27
N ILE A 237 -10.26 21.62 -17.81
CA ILE A 237 -10.31 20.30 -18.43
C ILE A 237 -9.89 19.25 -17.40
N ARG A 238 -10.68 18.19 -17.29
CA ARG A 238 -10.33 16.94 -16.58
C ARG A 238 -10.00 15.90 -17.64
N LEU A 239 -8.72 15.62 -17.86
CA LEU A 239 -8.24 14.67 -18.85
C LEU A 239 -7.92 13.33 -18.17
N ILE A 240 -8.50 12.26 -18.68
CA ILE A 240 -8.42 10.91 -18.11
C ILE A 240 -7.73 9.96 -19.08
N ASP A 241 -6.66 9.31 -18.63
CA ASP A 241 -5.94 8.25 -19.34
C ASP A 241 -6.21 6.89 -18.71
N VAL A 242 -6.35 5.87 -19.56
CA VAL A 242 -6.71 4.50 -19.16
C VAL A 242 -5.85 3.47 -19.86
N GLY A 243 -5.54 2.37 -19.16
CA GLY A 243 -4.74 1.25 -19.68
C GLY A 243 -5.24 0.72 -21.03
N GLY A 244 -4.35 0.65 -22.03
CA GLY A 244 -4.70 0.27 -23.41
C GLY A 244 -4.71 -1.24 -23.71
N GLN A 245 -4.03 -2.03 -22.87
CA GLN A 245 -3.95 -3.49 -23.01
C GLN A 245 -5.30 -4.14 -22.70
N ARG A 246 -5.62 -5.27 -23.36
CA ARG A 246 -6.94 -5.91 -23.28
C ARG A 246 -7.42 -6.18 -21.85
N THR A 247 -6.53 -6.62 -20.95
CA THR A 247 -6.83 -6.91 -19.54
C THR A 247 -7.41 -5.70 -18.80
N TYR A 248 -6.88 -4.49 -19.04
CA TYR A 248 -7.34 -3.26 -18.39
C TYR A 248 -8.57 -2.63 -19.05
N ARG A 249 -8.95 -3.00 -20.29
CA ARG A 249 -10.13 -2.46 -20.98
C ARG A 249 -11.43 -2.69 -20.20
N LYS A 250 -11.50 -3.75 -19.39
CA LYS A 250 -12.64 -4.04 -18.49
C LYS A 250 -12.91 -2.90 -17.48
N LYS A 251 -11.87 -2.17 -17.04
CA LYS A 251 -11.98 -1.07 -16.08
C LYS A 251 -12.48 0.24 -16.71
N TRP A 252 -12.51 0.37 -18.04
CA TRP A 252 -12.86 1.63 -18.73
C TRP A 252 -14.27 2.14 -18.42
N ILE A 253 -15.21 1.23 -18.15
CA ILE A 253 -16.62 1.58 -17.92
C ILE A 253 -16.82 2.54 -16.76
N HIS A 254 -15.99 2.46 -15.71
CA HIS A 254 -16.04 3.35 -14.55
C HIS A 254 -15.68 4.81 -14.89
N CYS A 255 -15.00 5.03 -16.03
CA CYS A 255 -14.61 6.36 -16.48
C CYS A 255 -15.63 7.02 -17.43
N PHE A 256 -16.61 6.28 -17.95
CA PHE A 256 -17.48 6.73 -19.06
C PHE A 256 -18.59 7.72 -18.67
N ASP A 257 -18.95 7.83 -17.39
CA ASP A 257 -20.00 8.75 -16.96
C ASP A 257 -19.61 10.23 -17.19
N GLY A 258 -20.56 11.07 -17.59
CA GLY A 258 -20.35 12.51 -17.82
C GLY A 258 -19.28 12.90 -18.86
N VAL A 259 -18.82 11.99 -19.74
CA VAL A 259 -17.75 12.28 -20.71
C VAL A 259 -18.23 13.20 -21.83
N ALA A 260 -17.72 14.43 -21.87
CA ALA A 260 -18.01 15.41 -22.92
C ALA A 260 -17.37 15.01 -24.26
N ALA A 261 -16.14 14.51 -24.24
CA ALA A 261 -15.41 14.11 -25.44
C ALA A 261 -14.54 12.87 -25.24
N VAL A 262 -14.53 12.02 -26.27
CA VAL A 262 -13.61 10.90 -26.43
C VAL A 262 -12.56 11.29 -27.45
N LEU A 263 -11.31 11.26 -27.03
CA LEU A 263 -10.13 11.44 -27.88
C LEU A 263 -9.52 10.05 -28.06
N PHE A 264 -9.81 9.43 -29.20
CA PHE A 264 -9.33 8.09 -29.54
C PHE A 264 -7.99 8.18 -30.27
N VAL A 265 -6.95 7.59 -29.71
CA VAL A 265 -5.59 7.59 -30.25
C VAL A 265 -5.31 6.23 -30.92
N ALA A 266 -4.84 6.26 -32.16
CA ALA A 266 -4.43 5.08 -32.92
C ALA A 266 -3.01 5.28 -33.47
N SER A 267 -2.10 4.34 -33.21
CA SER A 267 -0.77 4.36 -33.85
C SER A 267 -0.89 4.01 -35.34
N MET A 268 -0.45 4.91 -36.21
CA MET A 268 -0.31 4.66 -37.64
C MET A 268 0.83 3.68 -37.93
N ALA A 269 1.91 3.71 -37.14
CA ALA A 269 3.12 2.89 -37.31
C ALA A 269 2.96 1.41 -36.89
N ALA A 270 1.79 1.02 -36.37
CA ALA A 270 1.46 -0.34 -35.95
C ALA A 270 0.81 -1.20 -37.05
N TYR A 271 0.91 -0.78 -38.31
CA TYR A 271 0.28 -1.47 -39.45
C TYR A 271 0.97 -2.79 -39.82
N ASP A 272 2.26 -2.92 -39.52
CA ASP A 272 3.09 -4.10 -39.77
C ASP A 272 3.35 -4.96 -38.52
N GLN A 273 2.84 -4.53 -37.35
CA GLN A 273 3.06 -5.21 -36.07
C GLN A 273 1.98 -6.26 -35.75
N SER A 274 2.42 -7.37 -35.15
CA SER A 274 1.58 -8.34 -34.46
C SER A 274 1.02 -7.78 -33.15
N LEU A 275 0.02 -8.47 -32.61
CA LEU A 275 -0.55 -8.20 -31.30
C LEU A 275 0.00 -9.22 -30.30
N ASP A 276 1.19 -8.94 -29.77
CA ASP A 276 1.95 -9.85 -28.90
C ASP A 276 1.41 -9.86 -27.45
N GLU A 277 0.14 -9.53 -27.24
CA GLU A 277 -0.58 -9.72 -25.97
C GLU A 277 -0.89 -11.21 -25.77
N VAL A 278 0.18 -12.02 -25.63
CA VAL A 278 0.12 -13.37 -25.04
C VAL A 278 -0.18 -13.19 -23.56
N ASP A 279 -1.23 -13.84 -23.09
CA ASP A 279 -1.55 -13.94 -21.68
C ASP A 279 -0.42 -14.70 -21.00
N SER A 280 0.38 -14.03 -20.15
CA SER A 280 1.59 -14.59 -19.54
C SER A 280 1.32 -15.73 -18.54
N THR A 281 0.05 -16.09 -18.34
CA THR A 281 -0.40 -17.32 -17.67
C THR A 281 -0.23 -18.58 -18.54
N ILE A 282 0.06 -18.44 -19.84
CA ILE A 282 0.38 -19.55 -20.74
C ILE A 282 1.90 -19.62 -20.92
N LYS A 283 2.50 -20.78 -20.57
CA LYS A 283 3.93 -21.05 -20.72
C LYS A 283 4.45 -20.68 -22.12
N PRO A 284 5.71 -20.20 -22.26
CA PRO A 284 6.31 -19.99 -23.57
C PRO A 284 6.40 -21.34 -24.30
N ILE A 285 5.51 -21.56 -25.25
CA ILE A 285 5.59 -22.70 -26.16
C ILE A 285 6.70 -22.35 -27.15
N LEU A 286 7.86 -23.03 -27.03
CA LEU A 286 8.93 -22.88 -28.01
C LEU A 286 8.37 -23.24 -29.40
N TYR A 287 8.90 -22.65 -30.46
CA TYR A 287 8.43 -22.87 -31.84
C TYR A 287 8.36 -24.36 -32.24
N LYS A 288 9.17 -25.21 -31.60
CA LYS A 288 9.20 -26.68 -31.73
C LYS A 288 8.09 -27.43 -30.96
N ASP A 289 7.53 -26.85 -29.91
CA ASP A 289 6.55 -27.49 -29.01
C ASP A 289 5.09 -27.21 -29.44
N VAL A 290 4.88 -26.39 -30.48
CA VAL A 290 3.56 -26.18 -31.13
C VAL A 290 3.26 -27.24 -32.19
N PHE A 291 4.29 -27.90 -32.76
CA PHE A 291 4.15 -28.74 -33.96
C PHE A 291 4.32 -30.25 -33.70
N ALA A 292 3.31 -30.84 -33.07
CA ALA A 292 2.70 -32.00 -33.71
C ALA A 292 1.68 -31.45 -34.73
N MET A 293 2.02 -31.43 -36.02
CA MET A 293 1.17 -30.79 -37.04
C MET A 293 -0.17 -31.51 -37.21
N GLU A 294 -1.26 -30.93 -36.68
CA GLU A 294 -2.59 -31.17 -37.24
C GLU A 294 -2.74 -30.32 -38.53
N PRO A 295 -2.97 -30.91 -39.72
CA PRO A 295 -2.64 -30.21 -40.98
C PRO A 295 -3.46 -28.96 -41.38
N ASP A 296 -4.64 -28.71 -40.81
CA ASP A 296 -5.70 -27.98 -41.54
C ASP A 296 -6.26 -26.68 -40.92
N LYS A 297 -5.67 -26.12 -39.84
CA LYS A 297 -6.11 -24.80 -39.30
C LYS A 297 -4.97 -23.87 -38.87
N PRO A 298 -4.61 -22.86 -39.69
CA PRO A 298 -3.63 -21.84 -39.28
C PRO A 298 -4.24 -20.90 -38.23
N GLN A 299 -3.56 -20.74 -37.08
CA GLN A 299 -3.83 -19.64 -36.15
C GLN A 299 -3.56 -18.30 -36.85
N LYS A 300 -4.57 -17.42 -36.92
CA LYS A 300 -4.39 -16.08 -37.49
C LYS A 300 -3.73 -15.15 -36.48
N VAL A 301 -2.44 -14.89 -36.69
CA VAL A 301 -1.71 -13.77 -36.06
C VAL A 301 -2.56 -12.49 -36.22
N GLN A 302 -2.94 -11.87 -35.10
CA GLN A 302 -3.76 -10.66 -35.12
C GLN A 302 -2.86 -9.44 -35.29
N ASN A 303 -3.25 -8.53 -36.17
CA ASN A 303 -2.49 -7.30 -36.44
C ASN A 303 -2.94 -6.15 -35.54
N ARG A 304 -1.98 -5.41 -34.98
CA ARG A 304 -2.19 -4.38 -33.95
C ARG A 304 -3.04 -3.20 -34.42
N LEU A 305 -2.82 -2.71 -35.65
CA LEU A 305 -3.68 -1.68 -36.25
C LEU A 305 -5.11 -2.17 -36.48
N ARG A 306 -5.31 -3.45 -36.87
CA ARG A 306 -6.64 -4.04 -37.05
C ARG A 306 -7.41 -4.13 -35.72
N ASP A 307 -6.76 -4.47 -34.60
CA ASP A 307 -7.36 -4.42 -33.25
C ASP A 307 -7.78 -2.99 -32.89
N SER A 308 -6.88 -2.02 -33.07
CA SER A 308 -7.17 -0.60 -32.81
C SER A 308 -8.39 -0.09 -33.61
N ALA A 309 -8.50 -0.47 -34.89
CA ALA A 309 -9.65 -0.12 -35.71
C ALA A 309 -10.94 -0.85 -35.31
N HIS A 310 -10.85 -2.09 -34.79
CA HIS A 310 -12.00 -2.81 -34.24
C HIS A 310 -12.52 -2.12 -32.98
N LEU A 311 -11.62 -1.87 -32.02
CA LEU A 311 -11.85 -1.17 -30.76
C LEU A 311 -12.46 0.22 -30.95
N PHE A 312 -11.98 0.98 -31.94
CA PHE A 312 -12.58 2.27 -32.33
C PHE A 312 -14.06 2.12 -32.69
N GLY A 313 -14.39 1.10 -33.47
CA GLY A 313 -15.78 0.77 -33.82
C GLY A 313 -16.61 0.38 -32.60
N GLU A 314 -16.05 -0.36 -31.65
CA GLU A 314 -16.74 -0.73 -30.39
C GLU A 314 -17.04 0.50 -29.55
N MET A 315 -16.07 1.40 -29.37
CA MET A 315 -16.25 2.64 -28.60
C MET A 315 -17.31 3.55 -29.22
N LEU A 316 -17.36 3.64 -30.56
CA LEU A 316 -18.43 4.36 -31.26
C LEU A 316 -19.84 3.78 -30.98
N ARG A 317 -19.94 2.46 -30.79
CA ARG A 317 -21.20 1.74 -30.49
C ARG A 317 -21.53 1.68 -28.99
N SER A 318 -20.67 2.21 -28.11
CA SER A 318 -20.90 2.20 -26.67
C SER A 318 -22.07 3.09 -26.30
N LYS A 319 -23.11 2.51 -25.66
CA LYS A 319 -24.32 3.24 -25.22
C LYS A 319 -23.97 4.41 -24.28
N PHE A 320 -22.98 4.21 -23.42
CA PHE A 320 -22.50 5.19 -22.43
C PHE A 320 -21.81 6.41 -23.08
N LEU A 321 -21.31 6.27 -24.30
CA LEU A 321 -20.57 7.33 -25.02
C LEU A 321 -21.40 7.91 -26.18
N THR A 322 -22.73 7.73 -26.19
CA THR A 322 -23.59 8.15 -27.31
C THR A 322 -23.60 9.67 -27.49
N SER A 323 -23.69 10.43 -26.39
CA SER A 323 -23.73 11.89 -26.39
C SER A 323 -22.35 12.54 -26.63
N SER A 324 -21.25 11.86 -26.30
CA SER A 324 -19.89 12.41 -26.34
C SER A 324 -19.45 12.84 -27.75
N ALA A 325 -18.63 13.89 -27.85
CA ALA A 325 -17.87 14.19 -29.07
C ALA A 325 -16.84 13.07 -29.33
N PHE A 326 -16.54 12.77 -30.59
CA PHE A 326 -15.51 11.78 -30.96
C PHE A 326 -14.46 12.43 -31.85
N ILE A 327 -13.21 12.37 -31.40
CA ILE A 327 -12.03 12.84 -32.09
C ILE A 327 -11.08 11.66 -32.26
N LEU A 328 -10.49 11.51 -33.44
CA LEU A 328 -9.58 10.44 -33.82
C LEU A 328 -8.19 11.05 -34.10
N PHE A 329 -7.22 10.71 -33.27
CA PHE A 329 -5.81 11.03 -33.50
C PHE A 329 -5.13 9.83 -34.17
N LEU A 330 -4.72 10.04 -35.41
CA LEU A 330 -3.87 9.12 -36.17
C LEU A 330 -2.42 9.49 -35.85
N ASN A 331 -1.90 8.84 -34.82
CA ASN A 331 -0.66 9.20 -34.12
C ASN A 331 0.56 8.43 -34.65
N LYS A 332 1.77 8.87 -34.28
CA LYS A 332 3.05 8.31 -34.77
C LYS A 332 3.18 8.45 -36.30
N LYS A 333 2.70 9.58 -36.83
CA LYS A 333 2.74 9.95 -38.27
C LYS A 333 4.17 9.95 -38.82
N ASP A 334 5.12 10.40 -38.00
CA ASP A 334 6.55 10.46 -38.24
C ASP A 334 7.18 9.05 -38.41
N LEU A 335 6.89 8.11 -37.51
CA LEU A 335 7.34 6.73 -37.62
C LEU A 335 6.69 6.01 -38.80
N PHE A 336 5.41 6.29 -39.05
CA PHE A 336 4.71 5.78 -40.24
C PHE A 336 5.37 6.27 -41.54
N HIS A 337 5.81 7.53 -41.61
CA HIS A 337 6.56 8.06 -42.75
C HIS A 337 7.91 7.35 -42.95
N LYS A 338 8.64 7.07 -41.86
CA LYS A 338 9.95 6.38 -41.90
C LYS A 338 9.82 4.91 -42.32
N LYS A 339 8.78 4.19 -41.86
CA LYS A 339 8.56 2.77 -42.17
C LYS A 339 8.08 2.52 -43.61
N LEU A 340 7.20 3.37 -44.15
CA LEU A 340 6.45 3.11 -45.38
C LEU A 340 7.31 2.71 -46.62
N PRO A 341 8.50 3.27 -46.87
CA PRO A 341 9.35 2.87 -48.00
C PRO A 341 9.85 1.42 -47.92
N ASN A 342 10.15 0.94 -46.71
CA ASN A 342 10.75 -0.38 -46.46
C ASN A 342 9.70 -1.44 -46.13
N SER A 343 8.54 -1.02 -45.60
CA SER A 343 7.41 -1.85 -45.21
C SER A 343 6.13 -1.35 -45.92
N PRO A 344 5.85 -1.73 -47.17
CA PRO A 344 4.73 -1.18 -47.93
C PRO A 344 3.35 -1.55 -47.34
N LEU A 345 2.51 -0.55 -47.08
CA LEU A 345 1.19 -0.72 -46.43
C LEU A 345 0.28 -1.75 -47.13
N GLY A 346 0.38 -1.89 -48.46
CA GLY A 346 -0.41 -2.82 -49.26
C GLY A 346 -0.23 -4.29 -48.88
N ASN A 347 0.93 -4.65 -48.32
CA ASN A 347 1.23 -6.01 -47.87
C ASN A 347 0.37 -6.40 -46.64
N TYR A 348 0.02 -5.41 -45.81
CA TYR A 348 -0.66 -5.62 -44.53
C TYR A 348 -2.15 -5.25 -44.56
N LEU A 349 -2.57 -4.33 -45.42
CA LEU A 349 -3.97 -3.91 -45.55
C LEU A 349 -4.51 -4.09 -46.98
N HIS A 350 -5.18 -5.22 -47.21
CA HIS A 350 -5.85 -5.51 -48.48
C HIS A 350 -6.79 -4.36 -48.89
N GLY A 351 -6.64 -3.92 -50.15
CA GLY A 351 -7.44 -2.84 -50.73
C GLY A 351 -6.74 -1.49 -50.80
N PHE A 352 -5.57 -1.32 -50.18
CA PHE A 352 -4.68 -0.19 -50.50
C PHE A 352 -3.99 -0.45 -51.85
N LYS A 353 -3.94 0.57 -52.72
CA LYS A 353 -3.31 0.53 -54.05
C LYS A 353 -2.44 1.78 -54.34
N GLY A 354 -2.25 2.64 -53.35
CA GLY A 354 -1.36 3.80 -53.47
C GLY A 354 0.10 3.40 -53.23
N SER A 355 1.01 4.33 -53.54
CA SER A 355 2.46 4.16 -53.34
C SER A 355 3.09 5.32 -52.58
N ASP A 356 2.35 6.40 -52.32
CA ASP A 356 2.82 7.60 -51.64
C ASP A 356 2.26 7.73 -50.22
N PHE A 357 2.95 8.54 -49.40
CA PHE A 357 2.60 8.76 -48.02
C PHE A 357 1.22 9.42 -47.81
N ASN A 358 0.79 10.33 -48.68
CA ASN A 358 -0.47 11.06 -48.51
C ASN A 358 -1.67 10.17 -48.82
N SER A 359 -1.61 9.36 -49.88
CA SER A 359 -2.66 8.37 -50.17
C SER A 359 -2.72 7.29 -49.08
N ALA A 360 -1.59 6.89 -48.50
CA ALA A 360 -1.54 5.97 -47.37
C ALA A 360 -2.20 6.57 -46.11
N CYS A 361 -1.95 7.86 -45.80
CA CYS A 361 -2.59 8.57 -44.70
C CYS A 361 -4.12 8.63 -44.85
N GLU A 362 -4.62 9.09 -46.00
CA GLU A 362 -6.08 9.18 -46.25
C GLU A 362 -6.74 7.80 -46.35
N PHE A 363 -6.02 6.77 -46.80
CA PHE A 363 -6.49 5.38 -46.72
C PHE A 363 -6.68 4.95 -45.26
N LEU A 364 -5.70 5.17 -44.37
CA LEU A 364 -5.82 4.83 -42.95
C LEU A 364 -6.95 5.59 -42.26
N LYS A 365 -7.09 6.89 -42.50
CA LYS A 365 -8.22 7.70 -42.03
C LYS A 365 -9.56 7.13 -42.49
N THR A 366 -9.68 6.80 -43.79
CA THR A 366 -10.86 6.15 -44.35
C THR A 366 -11.11 4.76 -43.75
N TYR A 367 -10.04 4.01 -43.44
CA TYR A 367 -10.11 2.68 -42.85
C TYR A 367 -10.79 2.70 -41.47
N PHE A 368 -10.41 3.64 -40.61
CA PHE A 368 -11.06 3.86 -39.30
C PHE A 368 -12.49 4.40 -39.46
N LEU A 369 -12.71 5.42 -40.29
CA LEU A 369 -14.05 6.03 -40.47
C LEU A 369 -15.09 5.05 -41.03
N LYS A 370 -14.67 4.03 -41.80
CA LYS A 370 -15.52 2.91 -42.25
C LYS A 370 -16.08 2.03 -41.13
N ARG A 371 -15.66 2.19 -39.86
CA ARG A 371 -16.21 1.43 -38.71
C ARG A 371 -17.44 2.05 -38.05
N LYS A 372 -17.87 3.24 -38.50
CA LYS A 372 -19.20 3.80 -38.18
C LYS A 372 -20.29 2.80 -38.53
N SER A 373 -21.25 2.57 -37.62
CA SER A 373 -22.42 1.74 -37.95
C SER A 373 -23.41 2.51 -38.83
N LYS A 374 -24.44 1.82 -39.36
CA LYS A 374 -25.56 2.47 -40.05
C LYS A 374 -26.31 3.48 -39.17
N LYS A 375 -26.23 3.36 -37.83
CA LYS A 375 -26.84 4.28 -36.86
C LYS A 375 -25.98 5.52 -36.58
N ASP A 376 -24.69 5.49 -36.93
CA ASP A 376 -23.72 6.56 -36.66
C ASP A 376 -23.40 7.43 -37.90
N LYS A 377 -24.20 7.33 -38.96
CA LYS A 377 -23.92 8.01 -40.24
C LYS A 377 -23.67 9.51 -40.06
N ASP A 378 -24.58 10.17 -39.35
CA ASP A 378 -24.58 11.62 -39.13
C ASP A 378 -23.66 12.07 -37.98
N ARG A 379 -23.09 11.11 -37.23
CA ARG A 379 -22.14 11.38 -36.15
C ARG A 379 -20.85 11.98 -36.73
N LYS A 380 -20.63 13.28 -36.58
CA LYS A 380 -19.36 13.92 -36.94
C LYS A 380 -18.22 13.31 -36.11
N ILE A 381 -17.16 12.91 -36.79
CA ILE A 381 -15.90 12.46 -36.20
C ILE A 381 -14.82 13.38 -36.76
N TYR A 382 -14.07 14.01 -35.87
CA TYR A 382 -12.96 14.88 -36.24
C TYR A 382 -11.69 14.04 -36.28
N SER A 383 -10.83 14.23 -37.27
CA SER A 383 -9.66 13.36 -37.48
C SER A 383 -8.43 14.20 -37.75
N HIS A 384 -7.40 14.00 -36.94
CA HIS A 384 -6.14 14.73 -36.99
C HIS A 384 -4.99 13.74 -37.10
N TYR A 385 -4.00 14.07 -37.93
CA TYR A 385 -2.73 13.34 -37.96
C TYR A 385 -1.79 13.96 -36.92
N THR A 386 -1.25 13.15 -36.02
CA THR A 386 -0.47 13.65 -34.88
C THR A 386 0.90 12.99 -34.75
N CYS A 387 1.82 13.74 -34.16
CA CYS A 387 3.06 13.26 -33.59
C CYS A 387 3.03 13.63 -32.10
N ALA A 388 2.71 12.69 -31.21
CA ALA A 388 2.51 13.01 -29.79
C ALA A 388 3.78 13.51 -29.07
N THR A 389 4.97 13.30 -29.63
CA THR A 389 6.24 13.82 -29.13
C THR A 389 6.55 15.23 -29.64
N ASP A 390 5.89 15.68 -30.72
CA ASP A 390 5.97 17.07 -31.20
C ASP A 390 5.00 17.96 -30.40
N THR A 391 5.56 18.77 -29.51
CA THR A 391 4.81 19.68 -28.62
C THR A 391 3.98 20.71 -29.41
N GLN A 392 4.50 21.25 -30.53
CA GLN A 392 3.76 22.23 -31.33
C GLN A 392 2.58 21.59 -32.07
N ASN A 393 2.78 20.38 -32.60
CA ASN A 393 1.71 19.62 -33.22
C ASN A 393 0.59 19.27 -32.22
N VAL A 394 0.96 18.82 -31.02
CA VAL A 394 -0.02 18.49 -29.97
C VAL A 394 -0.76 19.74 -29.49
N GLU A 395 -0.08 20.85 -29.23
CA GLU A 395 -0.73 22.11 -28.81
C GLU A 395 -1.78 22.57 -29.85
N PHE A 396 -1.39 22.63 -31.13
CA PHE A 396 -2.29 23.05 -32.21
C PHE A 396 -3.50 22.11 -32.36
N VAL A 397 -3.28 20.80 -32.37
CA VAL A 397 -4.35 19.82 -32.55
C VAL A 397 -5.26 19.73 -31.32
N PHE A 398 -4.71 19.87 -30.12
CA PHE A 398 -5.48 19.88 -28.87
C PHE A 398 -6.33 21.15 -28.74
N LYS A 399 -5.81 22.32 -29.15
CA LYS A 399 -6.59 23.56 -29.24
C LYS A 399 -7.78 23.42 -30.18
N ALA A 400 -7.55 22.95 -31.41
CA ALA A 400 -8.63 22.70 -32.37
C ALA A 400 -9.67 21.69 -31.83
N THR A 401 -9.21 20.67 -31.11
CA THR A 401 -10.07 19.68 -30.43
C THR A 401 -10.93 20.34 -29.35
N CYS A 402 -10.38 21.23 -28.53
CA CYS A 402 -11.11 21.95 -27.49
C CYS A 402 -12.18 22.86 -28.10
N ASP A 403 -11.85 23.64 -29.13
CA ASP A 403 -12.79 24.52 -29.83
C ASP A 403 -14.01 23.75 -30.36
N ILE A 404 -13.78 22.56 -30.95
CA ILE A 404 -14.83 21.65 -31.43
C ILE A 404 -15.75 21.19 -30.30
N VAL A 405 -15.19 20.80 -29.14
CA VAL A 405 -15.98 20.29 -28.01
C VAL A 405 -16.76 21.42 -27.34
N LEU A 406 -16.14 22.60 -27.18
CA LEU A 406 -16.79 23.79 -26.65
C LEU A 406 -17.95 24.23 -27.55
N GLN A 407 -17.77 24.33 -28.87
CA GLN A 407 -18.86 24.64 -29.80
C GLN A 407 -20.00 23.62 -29.72
N LYS A 408 -19.70 22.32 -29.64
CA LYS A 408 -20.72 21.29 -29.51
C LYS A 408 -21.48 21.41 -28.19
N ASN A 409 -20.79 21.64 -27.08
CA ASN A 409 -21.41 21.77 -25.77
C ASN A 409 -22.26 23.05 -25.69
N LEU A 410 -21.78 24.19 -26.17
CA LEU A 410 -22.55 25.44 -26.25
C LEU A 410 -23.84 25.27 -27.05
N ASN A 411 -23.77 24.61 -28.22
CA ASN A 411 -24.94 24.28 -29.05
C ASN A 411 -25.91 23.28 -28.38
N SER A 412 -25.44 22.50 -27.41
CA SER A 412 -26.24 21.52 -26.66
C SER A 412 -26.88 22.13 -25.40
N SER A 413 -26.30 23.20 -24.85
CA SER A 413 -26.75 23.86 -23.62
C SER A 413 -27.78 24.97 -23.82
N GLY A 414 -28.05 25.41 -25.06
CA GLY A 414 -29.16 26.32 -25.39
C GLY A 414 -29.09 27.73 -24.79
N ILE A 415 -27.91 28.18 -24.36
CA ILE A 415 -27.76 29.45 -23.63
C ILE A 415 -27.73 30.64 -24.61
N HIS A 416 -28.92 31.17 -24.90
CA HIS A 416 -29.09 32.44 -25.60
C HIS A 416 -30.06 33.37 -24.86
N HIS A 417 -29.93 33.50 -23.53
CA HIS A 417 -30.51 34.61 -22.75
C HIS A 417 -29.84 34.77 -21.38
N LEU A 418 -29.86 36.04 -20.89
CA LEU A 418 -29.48 36.56 -19.56
C LEU A 418 -28.08 37.17 -19.42
N GLN A 419 -28.00 38.46 -19.78
CA GLN A 419 -27.19 39.44 -19.04
C GLN A 419 -27.99 39.97 -17.83
N ARG A 420 -27.23 40.47 -16.83
CA ARG A 420 -27.60 41.43 -15.76
C ARG A 420 -28.45 40.96 -14.57
N ALA A 421 -28.31 41.78 -13.52
CA ALA A 421 -28.87 41.76 -12.16
C ALA A 421 -28.19 40.83 -11.12
N ASP A 422 -27.82 41.28 -9.92
CA ASP A 422 -27.64 42.66 -9.41
C ASP A 422 -26.70 42.71 -8.17
N PHE A 423 -26.26 43.92 -7.80
CA PHE A 423 -25.43 44.25 -6.62
C PHE A 423 -26.21 45.27 -5.73
N ALA A 424 -26.36 45.01 -4.42
CA ALA A 424 -26.70 45.96 -3.31
C ALA A 424 -26.98 45.13 -2.03
N SER A 425 -26.31 45.33 -0.89
CA SER A 425 -26.57 46.29 0.22
C SER A 425 -27.80 45.89 1.09
N GLU A 426 -27.94 46.21 2.39
CA GLU A 426 -27.11 46.93 3.38
C GLU A 426 -27.58 46.60 4.83
N GLU A 427 -26.62 46.63 5.76
CA GLU A 427 -26.59 47.10 7.18
C GLU A 427 -27.80 47.30 8.14
N THR A 428 -27.41 47.50 9.42
CA THR A 428 -28.09 48.15 10.59
C THR A 428 -29.01 47.32 11.50
N SER A 429 -29.18 47.60 12.81
CA SER A 429 -28.30 48.18 13.88
C SER A 429 -29.02 48.12 15.27
N HIS A 430 -28.28 48.34 16.38
CA HIS A 430 -28.76 48.82 17.73
C HIS A 430 -29.64 47.86 18.59
N SER A 431 -29.76 47.97 19.93
CA SER A 431 -28.99 48.65 21.01
C SER A 431 -29.38 48.13 22.42
N ASP A 432 -28.50 48.38 23.41
CA ASP A 432 -28.58 48.32 24.90
C ASP A 432 -29.74 49.14 25.57
N PRO A 433 -29.89 49.30 26.93
CA PRO A 433 -29.27 48.65 28.14
C PRO A 433 -30.22 48.39 29.37
N SER A 434 -29.64 48.02 30.55
CA SER A 434 -30.05 48.39 31.96
C SER A 434 -31.25 47.67 32.63
N SER A 435 -31.40 47.50 33.97
CA SER A 435 -30.53 47.60 35.18
C SER A 435 -31.29 47.12 36.46
N VAL A 436 -30.71 47.33 37.67
CA VAL A 436 -31.32 47.38 39.05
C VAL A 436 -31.27 46.13 39.97
N GLU A 437 -30.21 46.08 40.78
CA GLU A 437 -30.13 46.08 42.28
C GLU A 437 -31.12 45.35 43.23
N ASN A 438 -30.53 44.70 44.26
CA ASN A 438 -30.80 44.74 45.72
C ASN A 438 -30.84 43.34 46.40
N GLU A 439 -30.54 43.13 47.70
CA GLU A 439 -29.57 43.67 48.68
C GLU A 439 -29.62 42.75 49.96
N PHE A 440 -28.71 42.91 50.94
CA PHE A 440 -28.61 42.26 52.28
C PHE A 440 -28.10 40.78 52.36
N VAL A 441 -27.08 40.34 53.15
CA VAL A 441 -26.53 40.65 54.53
C VAL A 441 -27.25 39.83 55.64
N VAL A 442 -26.65 39.12 56.64
CA VAL A 442 -25.33 39.13 57.35
C VAL A 442 -24.92 37.69 57.84
N ASP A 443 -23.64 37.49 58.25
CA ASP A 443 -23.07 36.71 59.41
C ASP A 443 -23.40 35.20 59.67
N SER A 444 -22.59 34.39 60.38
CA SER A 444 -21.23 34.55 60.99
C SER A 444 -20.54 33.17 61.26
N GLU A 445 -19.21 33.21 61.47
CA GLU A 445 -18.34 32.45 62.41
C GLU A 445 -18.96 31.43 63.42
N LEU A 446 -18.25 30.45 64.04
CA LEU A 446 -16.97 29.71 63.88
C LEU A 446 -16.85 28.74 65.10
N GLU A 447 -16.16 27.60 64.95
CA GLU A 447 -15.35 26.89 65.98
C GLU A 447 -15.89 26.17 67.27
N ARG A 448 -15.67 24.83 67.26
CA ARG A 448 -14.78 24.00 68.15
C ARG A 448 -15.18 23.49 69.56
N LYS A 449 -14.62 22.30 69.89
CA LYS A 449 -14.27 21.70 71.22
C LYS A 449 -15.41 21.11 72.09
N GLU A 450 -15.23 20.08 72.95
CA GLU A 450 -14.20 19.03 73.14
C GLU A 450 -14.72 17.91 74.11
N MET A 451 -13.95 16.83 74.31
CA MET A 451 -13.65 16.18 75.61
C MET A 451 -14.04 14.69 75.89
N LEU A 452 -13.05 14.04 76.53
CA LEU A 452 -12.78 12.66 77.00
C LEU A 452 -13.87 12.02 77.93
N ILE A 453 -13.85 10.73 78.36
CA ILE A 453 -12.88 10.01 79.25
C ILE A 453 -13.05 8.46 79.20
N SER A 454 -12.03 7.73 79.67
CA SER A 454 -11.78 6.26 79.77
C SER A 454 -12.37 5.60 81.08
N PRO A 455 -11.91 4.48 81.72
CA PRO A 455 -10.74 3.58 81.50
C PRO A 455 -10.91 2.04 81.76
N GLU A 456 -9.74 1.38 81.79
CA GLU A 456 -9.35 0.01 82.27
C GLU A 456 -9.51 -1.18 81.27
N SER A 457 -8.64 -2.21 81.25
CA SER A 457 -7.44 -2.54 82.06
C SER A 457 -6.28 -3.22 81.27
N LYS A 458 -5.43 -4.04 81.92
CA LYS A 458 -4.25 -4.78 81.37
C LYS A 458 -3.98 -6.10 82.12
N VAL A 459 -3.33 -7.08 81.48
CA VAL A 459 -2.25 -8.02 81.98
C VAL A 459 -1.68 -8.75 80.74
N PHE A 460 -0.49 -8.40 80.22
CA PHE A 460 0.87 -8.99 80.47
C PHE A 460 1.09 -10.43 79.90
N THR A 461 1.77 -10.61 78.74
CA THR A 461 3.23 -10.76 78.44
C THR A 461 3.79 -12.20 78.52
N MET A 462 4.51 -12.66 77.47
CA MET A 462 5.81 -13.41 77.54
C MET A 462 6.34 -13.94 76.17
N ILE A 463 6.52 -13.10 75.14
CA ILE A 463 7.28 -13.49 73.91
C ILE A 463 8.12 -12.32 73.32
N PRO A 464 9.35 -12.03 73.82
CA PRO A 464 10.27 -11.18 73.03
C PRO A 464 11.76 -11.58 73.15
N ILE A 465 12.11 -12.88 73.16
CA ILE A 465 13.53 -13.32 73.15
C ILE A 465 13.86 -14.20 71.94
N ILE A 466 12.94 -15.09 71.53
CA ILE A 466 13.11 -15.89 70.30
C ILE A 466 13.05 -15.00 69.04
N ALA A 467 12.16 -14.00 69.04
CA ALA A 467 11.96 -13.09 67.91
C ALA A 467 13.23 -12.31 67.51
N LEU A 468 14.10 -11.96 68.48
CA LEU A 468 15.31 -11.18 68.23
C LEU A 468 16.43 -11.99 67.54
N ILE A 469 16.49 -13.30 67.77
CA ILE A 469 17.47 -14.19 67.14
C ILE A 469 17.05 -14.54 65.71
N THR A 470 15.75 -14.75 65.46
CA THR A 470 15.22 -14.82 64.09
C THR A 470 15.38 -13.51 63.33
N LEU A 471 15.29 -12.35 64.00
CA LEU A 471 15.46 -11.04 63.39
C LEU A 471 16.91 -10.74 62.96
N HIS A 472 17.92 -11.36 63.59
CA HIS A 472 19.34 -11.19 63.22
C HIS A 472 19.86 -12.22 62.20
N ILE A 473 19.13 -13.32 61.96
CA ILE A 473 19.46 -14.29 60.90
C ILE A 473 18.68 -13.98 59.61
N ALA A 474 17.55 -13.27 59.69
CA ALA A 474 16.80 -12.80 58.52
C ALA A 474 17.52 -11.67 57.73
N THR A 475 18.48 -10.96 58.33
CA THR A 475 19.20 -9.84 57.70
C THR A 475 20.43 -10.29 56.91
N ALA A 476 20.27 -11.20 55.94
CA ALA A 476 21.33 -11.57 54.99
C ALA A 476 20.87 -12.16 53.63
N LEU A 477 19.55 -12.25 53.37
CA LEU A 477 19.04 -12.63 52.05
C LEU A 477 18.08 -11.54 51.56
N ALA A 478 18.51 -10.78 50.56
CA ALA A 478 17.66 -9.84 49.85
C ALA A 478 16.57 -10.62 49.09
N THR A 479 15.36 -10.69 49.64
CA THR A 479 14.22 -11.31 48.96
C THR A 479 13.81 -10.45 47.77
N GLU A 480 14.09 -10.93 46.56
CA GLU A 480 13.59 -10.34 45.32
C GLU A 480 12.13 -10.75 45.13
N GLU A 481 11.23 -9.77 45.10
CA GLU A 481 9.78 -9.95 44.95
C GLU A 481 9.38 -9.49 43.54
N LEU A 482 8.77 -10.38 42.74
CA LEU A 482 8.13 -9.98 41.49
C LEU A 482 6.78 -9.32 41.82
N VAL A 483 6.58 -8.08 41.37
CA VAL A 483 5.42 -7.24 41.77
C VAL A 483 4.42 -7.09 40.62
N TYR A 484 4.91 -6.94 39.39
CA TYR A 484 4.08 -6.67 38.21
C TYR A 484 4.80 -7.13 36.94
N VAL A 485 4.04 -7.52 35.91
CA VAL A 485 4.53 -7.95 34.61
C VAL A 485 3.68 -7.32 33.50
N GLN A 486 4.33 -6.92 32.40
CA GLN A 486 3.63 -6.62 31.15
C GLN A 486 4.31 -7.25 29.95
N THR A 487 3.51 -7.75 29.01
CA THR A 487 3.96 -8.52 27.84
C THR A 487 3.36 -7.95 26.56
N LEU A 488 4.18 -7.85 25.51
CA LEU A 488 3.77 -7.48 24.16
C LEU A 488 4.20 -8.59 23.21
N TRP A 489 3.25 -9.26 22.57
CA TRP A 489 3.54 -10.33 21.61
C TRP A 489 3.02 -10.03 20.20
N ARG A 490 3.82 -10.42 19.20
CA ARG A 490 3.36 -10.49 17.81
C ARG A 490 2.30 -11.57 17.71
N HIS A 491 1.26 -11.36 16.89
CA HIS A 491 0.32 -12.41 16.52
C HIS A 491 1.00 -13.67 15.96
N GLY A 492 0.28 -14.78 15.96
CA GLY A 492 0.72 -16.04 15.35
C GLY A 492 0.86 -15.95 13.83
N ASP A 493 1.35 -17.06 13.27
CA ASP A 493 1.51 -17.33 11.84
C ASP A 493 0.21 -17.07 11.06
N ARG A 494 0.35 -16.56 9.84
CA ARG A 494 -0.77 -16.05 9.03
C ARG A 494 -0.49 -16.25 7.54
N ILE A 495 -1.52 -16.23 6.70
CA ILE A 495 -1.35 -16.24 5.23
C ILE A 495 -0.88 -14.85 4.71
N PRO A 496 -0.46 -14.69 3.44
CA PRO A 496 -0.11 -13.38 2.88
C PRO A 496 -1.18 -12.30 3.12
N LYS A 497 -0.76 -11.03 3.25
CA LYS A 497 -1.68 -9.89 3.48
C LYS A 497 -2.28 -9.36 2.18
N ASP A 498 -1.62 -9.62 1.07
CA ASP A 498 -2.04 -9.45 -0.32
C ASP A 498 -1.13 -10.34 -1.18
N THR A 499 -1.20 -10.27 -2.52
CA THR A 499 -0.20 -10.87 -3.41
C THR A 499 0.00 -10.06 -4.71
N TYR A 500 0.95 -10.46 -5.55
CA TYR A 500 1.21 -9.87 -6.87
C TYR A 500 0.44 -10.61 -7.99
N PRO A 501 0.04 -9.94 -9.10
CA PRO A 501 -0.89 -10.51 -10.08
C PRO A 501 -0.45 -11.78 -10.83
N SER A 502 0.84 -12.12 -10.86
CA SER A 502 1.38 -13.33 -11.49
C SER A 502 1.77 -14.43 -10.50
N ASP A 503 1.58 -14.21 -9.21
CA ASP A 503 1.81 -15.22 -8.18
C ASP A 503 0.92 -16.46 -8.42
N PRO A 504 1.47 -17.69 -8.44
CA PRO A 504 0.67 -18.90 -8.46
C PRO A 504 -0.26 -19.06 -7.24
N TYR A 505 0.03 -18.43 -6.10
CA TYR A 505 -0.71 -18.56 -4.84
C TYR A 505 -1.76 -17.45 -4.62
N GLN A 506 -2.57 -17.20 -5.65
CA GLN A 506 -3.72 -16.29 -5.57
C GLN A 506 -4.71 -16.66 -4.45
N LYS A 507 -5.63 -15.75 -4.12
CA LYS A 507 -6.58 -15.89 -3.00
C LYS A 507 -7.33 -17.23 -2.97
N GLU A 508 -7.66 -17.79 -4.13
CA GLU A 508 -8.33 -19.08 -4.29
C GLU A 508 -7.50 -20.28 -3.80
N TYR A 509 -6.16 -20.19 -3.81
CA TYR A 509 -5.25 -21.20 -3.26
C TYR A 509 -5.37 -21.28 -1.73
N TRP A 510 -5.37 -20.12 -1.07
CA TRP A 510 -5.38 -20.01 0.39
C TRP A 510 -6.73 -20.35 1.02
N GLY A 511 -7.84 -20.19 0.28
CA GLY A 511 -9.19 -20.53 0.76
C GLY A 511 -9.72 -19.65 1.92
N MET A 512 -8.95 -18.65 2.36
CA MET A 512 -9.28 -17.76 3.49
C MET A 512 -9.13 -16.27 3.11
N PRO A 513 -9.71 -15.33 3.88
CA PRO A 513 -9.42 -13.90 3.72
C PRO A 513 -7.93 -13.58 3.97
N TRP A 514 -7.39 -12.64 3.20
CA TRP A 514 -5.98 -12.25 3.30
C TRP A 514 -5.58 -11.77 4.70
N GLY A 515 -4.39 -12.19 5.14
CA GLY A 515 -3.81 -11.82 6.43
C GLY A 515 -4.52 -12.41 7.65
N GLU A 516 -5.36 -13.44 7.48
CA GLU A 516 -5.89 -14.26 8.58
C GLU A 516 -4.85 -15.22 9.16
N ILE A 517 -5.03 -15.56 10.44
CA ILE A 517 -4.17 -16.48 11.20
C ILE A 517 -4.35 -17.93 10.70
N THR A 518 -3.28 -18.73 10.74
CA THR A 518 -3.34 -20.17 10.42
C THR A 518 -3.68 -21.02 11.64
N GLU A 519 -4.00 -22.29 11.42
CA GLU A 519 -4.12 -23.30 12.48
C GLU A 519 -2.81 -23.43 13.28
N ASP A 520 -1.66 -23.48 12.59
CA ASP A 520 -0.33 -23.44 13.22
C ASP A 520 -0.14 -22.17 14.06
N GLY A 521 -0.57 -21.00 13.54
CA GLY A 521 -0.46 -19.73 14.25
C GLY A 521 -1.32 -19.66 15.51
N LEU A 522 -2.47 -20.32 15.53
CA LEU A 522 -3.26 -20.54 16.74
C LEU A 522 -2.52 -21.47 17.72
N GLN A 523 -1.97 -22.58 17.23
CA GLN A 523 -1.23 -23.55 18.05
C GLN A 523 0.05 -22.96 18.68
N HIS A 524 0.87 -22.25 17.90
CA HIS A 524 2.07 -21.58 18.40
C HIS A 524 1.73 -20.52 19.45
N GLN A 525 0.61 -19.80 19.30
CA GLN A 525 0.13 -18.87 20.32
C GLN A 525 -0.33 -19.58 21.61
N PHE A 526 -0.99 -20.73 21.49
CA PHE A 526 -1.36 -21.55 22.65
C PHE A 526 -0.11 -22.01 23.42
N GLN A 527 0.88 -22.54 22.71
CA GLN A 527 2.17 -22.97 23.28
C GLN A 527 2.93 -21.81 23.92
N GLN A 528 2.91 -20.62 23.30
CA GLN A 528 3.48 -19.42 23.92
C GLN A 528 2.72 -18.99 25.18
N GLY A 529 1.42 -19.27 25.27
CA GLY A 529 0.63 -19.18 26.50
C GLY A 529 1.14 -20.13 27.60
N GLU A 530 1.42 -21.39 27.27
CA GLU A 530 1.98 -22.39 28.19
C GLU A 530 3.40 -22.00 28.68
N ASN A 531 4.23 -21.43 27.80
CA ASN A 531 5.53 -20.86 28.17
C ASN A 531 5.38 -19.72 29.19
N LEU A 532 4.46 -18.78 28.93
CA LEU A 532 4.18 -17.67 29.84
C LEU A 532 3.58 -18.16 31.17
N ARG A 533 2.75 -19.21 31.15
CA ARG A 533 2.22 -19.85 32.36
C ARG A 533 3.35 -20.37 33.24
N SER A 534 4.30 -21.08 32.64
CA SER A 534 5.47 -21.64 33.32
C SER A 534 6.28 -20.55 34.05
N LEU A 535 6.33 -19.33 33.47
CA LEU A 535 7.00 -18.17 34.06
C LEU A 535 6.20 -17.49 35.18
N TYR A 536 4.86 -17.41 35.09
CA TYR A 536 4.07 -16.48 35.92
C TYR A 536 2.93 -17.10 36.74
N ILE A 537 2.42 -18.28 36.39
CA ILE A 537 1.40 -19.01 37.17
C ILE A 537 2.07 -20.14 37.95
N ASP A 538 2.87 -20.98 37.29
CA ASP A 538 3.49 -22.14 37.93
C ASP A 538 4.64 -21.73 38.88
N SER A 539 5.17 -20.51 38.73
CA SER A 539 6.08 -19.85 39.67
C SER A 539 5.38 -19.28 40.92
N GLY A 540 4.05 -19.24 40.94
CA GLY A 540 3.23 -18.74 42.06
C GLY A 540 3.01 -17.22 42.10
N PHE A 541 3.39 -16.47 41.07
CA PHE A 541 3.15 -15.01 41.00
C PHE A 541 1.67 -14.67 40.76
N LEU A 542 1.00 -15.42 39.88
CA LEU A 542 -0.44 -15.38 39.63
C LEU A 542 -1.11 -16.68 40.08
N GLY A 543 -2.40 -16.63 40.39
CA GLY A 543 -3.21 -17.83 40.62
C GLY A 543 -3.54 -18.57 39.32
N GLY A 544 -3.65 -19.90 39.37
CA GLY A 544 -4.05 -20.73 38.22
C GLY A 544 -5.51 -20.56 37.77
N ALA A 545 -6.34 -19.86 38.54
CA ALA A 545 -7.67 -19.43 38.11
C ALA A 545 -7.63 -17.96 37.66
N TYR A 546 -8.30 -17.64 36.56
CA TYR A 546 -8.34 -16.27 36.04
C TYR A 546 -9.00 -15.30 37.04
N ASN A 547 -8.35 -14.18 37.29
CA ASN A 547 -8.84 -13.09 38.13
C ASN A 547 -8.82 -11.76 37.38
N ARG A 548 -10.01 -11.18 37.17
CA ARG A 548 -10.20 -9.88 36.49
C ARG A 548 -9.63 -8.68 37.24
N GLU A 549 -9.31 -8.82 38.52
CA GLU A 549 -8.66 -7.78 39.33
C GLU A 549 -7.13 -7.87 39.31
N GLU A 550 -6.56 -8.92 38.69
CA GLU A 550 -5.12 -9.13 38.58
C GLU A 550 -4.61 -9.18 37.14
N VAL A 551 -5.46 -9.50 36.15
CA VAL A 551 -5.05 -9.77 34.76
C VAL A 551 -5.93 -9.03 33.74
N VAL A 552 -5.29 -8.22 32.89
CA VAL A 552 -5.90 -7.45 31.79
C VAL A 552 -5.27 -7.84 30.45
N VAL A 553 -6.09 -8.08 29.44
CA VAL A 553 -5.64 -8.41 28.08
C VAL A 553 -6.19 -7.39 27.08
N ARG A 554 -5.31 -6.75 26.32
CA ARG A 554 -5.64 -5.85 25.21
C ARG A 554 -5.05 -6.39 23.91
N SER A 555 -5.75 -6.21 22.81
CA SER A 555 -5.35 -6.66 21.48
C SER A 555 -5.62 -5.57 20.46
N ALA A 556 -4.75 -5.45 19.46
CA ALA A 556 -4.99 -4.60 18.31
C ALA A 556 -6.27 -5.06 17.59
N ASP A 557 -7.12 -4.11 17.19
CA ASP A 557 -8.37 -4.39 16.46
C ASP A 557 -8.11 -4.92 15.04
N THR A 558 -7.80 -6.21 14.96
CA THR A 558 -7.56 -6.97 13.73
C THR A 558 -7.75 -8.47 14.05
N PRO A 559 -8.53 -9.23 13.24
CA PRO A 559 -8.95 -10.60 13.59
C PRO A 559 -7.84 -11.53 14.06
N ARG A 560 -6.70 -11.61 13.35
CA ARG A 560 -5.54 -12.43 13.75
C ARG A 560 -4.95 -12.09 15.12
N CYS A 561 -5.01 -10.83 15.56
CA CYS A 561 -4.48 -10.40 16.87
C CYS A 561 -5.46 -10.76 17.99
N ILE A 562 -6.76 -10.62 17.77
CA ILE A 562 -7.78 -11.02 18.75
C ILE A 562 -7.77 -12.54 18.90
N GLN A 563 -7.71 -13.29 17.79
CA GLN A 563 -7.58 -14.74 17.79
C GLN A 563 -6.26 -15.21 18.46
N SER A 564 -5.13 -14.53 18.20
CA SER A 564 -3.87 -14.79 18.90
C SER A 564 -3.98 -14.59 20.41
N ALA A 565 -4.59 -13.49 20.85
CA ALA A 565 -4.79 -13.22 22.28
C ALA A 565 -5.67 -14.28 22.96
N LEU A 566 -6.75 -14.72 22.30
CA LEU A 566 -7.63 -15.77 22.81
C LEU A 566 -6.91 -17.12 22.90
N SER A 567 -6.12 -17.50 21.88
CA SER A 567 -5.35 -18.75 21.89
C SER A 567 -4.25 -18.73 22.97
N ASN A 568 -3.52 -17.62 23.09
CA ASN A 568 -2.49 -17.44 24.12
C ASN A 568 -3.09 -17.53 25.53
N MET A 569 -4.24 -16.90 25.78
CA MET A 569 -4.93 -17.01 27.08
C MET A 569 -5.51 -18.40 27.36
N ALA A 570 -5.88 -19.17 26.32
CA ALA A 570 -6.27 -20.56 26.48
C ALA A 570 -5.11 -21.44 26.94
N GLY A 571 -3.89 -21.22 26.42
CA GLY A 571 -2.67 -21.89 26.90
C GLY A 571 -2.21 -21.40 28.27
N PHE A 572 -2.24 -20.08 28.50
CA PHE A 572 -1.85 -19.47 29.78
C PHE A 572 -2.67 -20.03 30.96
N TYR A 573 -3.99 -20.17 30.78
CA TYR A 573 -4.91 -20.77 31.75
C TYR A 573 -5.31 -22.21 31.43
N VAL A 574 -4.47 -22.98 30.72
CA VAL A 574 -4.70 -24.43 30.53
C VAL A 574 -4.87 -25.14 31.87
N ASP A 575 -5.72 -26.16 31.94
CA ASP A 575 -6.03 -26.88 33.19
C ASP A 575 -6.43 -25.96 34.37
N SER A 576 -7.07 -24.82 34.08
CA SER A 576 -7.58 -23.91 35.13
C SER A 576 -8.47 -24.66 36.13
N PRO A 577 -8.25 -24.54 37.46
CA PRO A 577 -9.03 -25.26 38.47
C PRO A 577 -10.44 -24.69 38.66
N ALA A 578 -10.85 -23.71 37.86
CA ALA A 578 -12.19 -23.13 37.87
C ALA A 578 -13.23 -24.13 37.33
N ALA A 579 -13.93 -24.81 38.25
CA ALA A 579 -14.93 -25.85 37.95
C ALA A 579 -16.24 -25.31 37.34
N LEU A 580 -16.18 -24.75 36.12
CA LEU A 580 -17.35 -24.32 35.35
C LEU A 580 -18.33 -25.46 35.03
N SER A 581 -17.88 -26.72 35.04
CA SER A 581 -18.71 -27.92 34.84
C SER A 581 -19.90 -28.03 35.80
N SER A 582 -19.83 -27.39 36.97
CA SER A 582 -20.93 -27.32 37.95
C SER A 582 -22.08 -26.39 37.53
N VAL A 583 -21.81 -25.39 36.67
CA VAL A 583 -22.78 -24.39 36.19
C VAL A 583 -23.12 -24.62 34.71
N LEU A 584 -22.15 -25.10 33.93
CA LEU A 584 -22.22 -25.39 32.50
C LEU A 584 -21.66 -26.80 32.25
N PRO A 585 -22.48 -27.87 32.37
CA PRO A 585 -21.98 -29.26 32.31
C PRO A 585 -21.28 -29.67 31.01
N ASN A 586 -21.56 -28.95 29.91
CA ASN A 586 -20.97 -29.19 28.59
C ASN A 586 -19.81 -28.23 28.28
N TRP A 587 -19.28 -27.52 29.28
CA TRP A 587 -18.15 -26.60 29.10
C TRP A 587 -16.83 -27.37 28.91
N PRO A 588 -15.93 -26.94 27.99
CA PRO A 588 -14.63 -27.59 27.82
C PRO A 588 -13.80 -27.60 29.11
N SER A 589 -13.28 -28.77 29.49
CA SER A 589 -12.37 -28.91 30.64
C SER A 589 -11.06 -28.17 30.40
N GLY A 590 -10.55 -27.50 31.44
CA GLY A 590 -9.25 -26.81 31.38
C GLY A 590 -9.24 -25.48 30.62
N TRP A 591 -10.39 -24.96 30.19
CA TRP A 591 -10.50 -23.66 29.53
C TRP A 591 -11.40 -22.69 30.30
N ILE A 592 -10.95 -21.43 30.42
CA ILE A 592 -11.69 -20.31 31.01
C ILE A 592 -11.72 -19.15 30.01
N PRO A 593 -12.87 -18.47 29.78
CA PRO A 593 -12.94 -17.39 28.80
C PRO A 593 -12.36 -16.11 29.42
N VAL A 594 -11.16 -15.73 28.99
CA VAL A 594 -10.51 -14.47 29.40
C VAL A 594 -10.98 -13.33 28.48
N PRO A 595 -11.52 -12.22 29.03
CA PRO A 595 -11.88 -11.05 28.23
C PRO A 595 -10.66 -10.44 27.52
N VAL A 596 -10.78 -10.26 26.19
CA VAL A 596 -9.82 -9.53 25.37
C VAL A 596 -10.45 -8.21 24.97
N HIS A 597 -9.82 -7.10 25.34
CA HIS A 597 -10.26 -5.76 24.96
C HIS A 597 -9.54 -5.28 23.70
N SER A 598 -10.20 -4.47 22.87
CA SER A 598 -9.59 -3.78 21.75
C SER A 598 -10.11 -2.35 21.65
N GLU A 599 -9.38 -1.51 20.92
CA GLU A 599 -9.75 -0.14 20.57
C GLU A 599 -9.85 -0.04 19.05
N PRO A 600 -10.81 0.70 18.47
CA PRO A 600 -11.03 0.71 17.03
C PRO A 600 -9.75 0.98 16.25
N LYS A 601 -9.50 0.21 15.19
CA LYS A 601 -8.22 0.24 14.45
C LYS A 601 -7.71 1.63 14.04
N LYS A 602 -8.59 2.61 13.83
CA LYS A 602 -8.22 3.99 13.43
C LYS A 602 -7.83 4.90 14.60
N GLU A 603 -8.07 4.46 15.82
CA GLU A 603 -7.88 5.21 17.07
C GLU A 603 -6.72 4.61 17.90
N ASP A 604 -6.47 3.30 17.79
CA ASP A 604 -5.43 2.56 18.52
C ASP A 604 -3.97 2.89 18.10
N ARG A 605 -3.51 4.08 18.48
CA ARG A 605 -2.12 4.53 18.32
C ARG A 605 -1.12 3.77 19.20
N GLN A 606 -1.59 2.98 20.17
CA GLN A 606 -0.73 2.20 21.06
C GLN A 606 -0.30 0.88 20.41
N LEU A 607 -1.23 0.09 19.86
CA LEU A 607 -0.91 -1.22 19.27
C LEU A 607 -0.81 -1.20 17.74
N GLN A 608 -1.25 -0.14 17.06
CA GLN A 608 -1.04 0.06 15.63
C GLN A 608 -0.25 1.35 15.32
N PRO A 609 1.10 1.31 15.38
CA PRO A 609 1.97 2.41 14.94
C PRO A 609 1.70 2.95 13.51
N GLY A 610 1.09 2.12 12.66
CA GLY A 610 0.70 2.46 11.28
C GLY A 610 -0.65 3.17 11.14
N VAL A 611 -1.31 3.58 12.24
CA VAL A 611 -2.49 4.46 12.19
C VAL A 611 -2.11 5.79 11.54
N SER A 612 -3.00 6.33 10.71
CA SER A 612 -2.75 7.57 9.99
C SER A 612 -2.44 8.71 10.97
N CYS A 613 -1.26 9.27 10.79
CA CYS A 613 -0.69 10.32 11.62
C CYS A 613 0.00 11.27 10.63
N PRO A 614 -0.71 12.29 10.11
CA PRO A 614 -0.23 13.10 8.98
C PRO A 614 1.21 13.61 9.14
N LYS A 615 1.61 13.92 10.37
CA LYS A 615 2.98 14.28 10.72
C LYS A 615 3.99 13.14 10.52
N ALA A 616 3.72 11.95 11.06
CA ALA A 616 4.58 10.77 10.90
C ALA A 616 4.65 10.32 9.43
N ASP A 617 3.51 10.35 8.73
CA ASP A 617 3.40 9.99 7.31
C ASP A 617 4.24 10.96 6.44
N LYS A 618 4.25 12.25 6.77
CA LYS A 618 5.10 13.28 6.15
C LYS A 618 6.59 13.09 6.46
N LEU A 619 6.97 12.77 7.70
CA LEU A 619 8.36 12.48 8.09
C LEU A 619 8.89 11.23 7.37
N SER A 620 8.12 10.14 7.38
CA SER A 620 8.44 8.91 6.65
C SER A 620 8.59 9.16 5.14
N SER A 621 7.68 9.94 4.54
CA SER A 621 7.77 10.36 3.13
C SER A 621 9.02 11.19 2.84
N ALA A 622 9.42 12.10 3.74
CA ALA A 622 10.64 12.89 3.60
C ALA A 622 11.91 12.03 3.68
N ARG A 623 11.92 10.99 4.54
CA ARG A 623 12.99 9.99 4.57
C ARG A 623 13.02 9.18 3.27
N GLN A 624 11.88 8.69 2.79
CA GLN A 624 11.78 8.01 1.49
C GLN A 624 12.27 8.86 0.31
N ASN A 625 12.01 10.17 0.32
CA ASN A 625 12.45 11.09 -0.74
C ASN A 625 13.89 11.62 -0.55
N THR A 626 14.61 11.18 0.48
CA THR A 626 16.01 11.57 0.67
C THR A 626 16.87 11.03 -0.47
N ARG A 627 17.68 11.90 -1.09
CA ARG A 627 18.51 11.56 -2.26
C ARG A 627 19.29 10.25 -2.09
N LYS A 628 19.98 10.03 -0.96
CA LYS A 628 20.77 8.80 -0.74
C LYS A 628 19.93 7.52 -0.72
N PHE A 629 18.69 7.59 -0.22
CA PHE A 629 17.76 6.47 -0.29
C PHE A 629 17.20 6.29 -1.70
N GLN A 630 16.85 7.37 -2.40
CA GLN A 630 16.46 7.28 -3.82
C GLN A 630 17.58 6.75 -4.72
N ASP A 631 18.83 7.15 -4.49
CA ASP A 631 20.02 6.65 -5.19
C ASP A 631 20.23 5.15 -4.89
N TYR A 632 19.97 4.68 -3.66
CA TYR A 632 19.97 3.25 -3.29
C TYR A 632 18.80 2.47 -3.92
N LEU A 633 17.58 3.01 -3.96
CA LEU A 633 16.47 2.37 -4.68
C LEU A 633 16.75 2.33 -6.19
N ALA A 634 17.45 3.33 -6.73
CA ALA A 634 17.88 3.36 -8.13
C ALA A 634 19.04 2.41 -8.44
N SER A 635 19.94 2.11 -7.49
CA SER A 635 20.96 1.07 -7.69
C SER A 635 20.35 -0.34 -7.73
N ASN A 636 19.17 -0.52 -7.14
CA ASN A 636 18.38 -1.76 -7.18
C ASN A 636 17.31 -1.74 -8.30
N TRP A 637 17.50 -0.97 -9.38
CA TRP A 637 16.53 -0.84 -10.47
C TRP A 637 16.26 -2.18 -11.19
N ASN A 638 17.26 -3.07 -11.22
CA ASN A 638 17.18 -4.43 -11.74
C ASN A 638 16.05 -5.24 -11.08
N LEU A 639 15.90 -5.18 -9.74
CA LEU A 639 14.80 -5.84 -9.03
C LEU A 639 13.45 -5.32 -9.49
N TYR A 640 13.26 -4.00 -9.49
CA TYR A 640 12.02 -3.39 -9.99
C TYR A 640 11.72 -3.78 -11.44
N ALA A 641 12.74 -3.90 -12.29
CA ALA A 641 12.61 -4.31 -13.67
C ALA A 641 12.10 -5.76 -13.80
N LEU A 642 12.56 -6.68 -12.95
CA LEU A 642 12.02 -8.05 -12.84
C LEU A 642 10.57 -8.03 -12.34
N LEU A 643 10.27 -7.28 -11.28
CA LEU A 643 8.91 -7.20 -10.75
C LEU A 643 7.93 -6.64 -11.80
N MET A 644 8.35 -5.67 -12.61
CA MET A 644 7.56 -5.19 -13.76
C MET A 644 7.36 -6.26 -14.83
N GLN A 645 8.43 -6.96 -15.23
CA GLN A 645 8.40 -7.93 -16.33
C GLN A 645 7.57 -9.17 -15.96
N PHE A 646 7.81 -9.74 -14.78
CA PHE A 646 7.26 -11.02 -14.37
C PHE A 646 6.06 -10.91 -13.43
N GLY A 647 5.80 -9.74 -12.82
CA GLY A 647 4.74 -9.53 -11.84
C GLY A 647 3.30 -9.50 -12.32
N GLY A 648 3.07 -9.35 -13.62
CA GLY A 648 1.74 -9.13 -14.19
C GLY A 648 1.08 -7.78 -13.82
N GLN A 649 1.61 -7.04 -12.85
CA GLN A 649 1.06 -5.76 -12.39
C GLN A 649 1.27 -4.62 -13.41
N GLY A 650 2.18 -4.77 -14.37
CA GLY A 650 2.49 -3.82 -15.42
C GLY A 650 3.56 -2.81 -14.99
N ALA A 651 3.27 -1.51 -15.01
CA ALA A 651 4.09 -0.55 -14.27
C ALA A 651 3.94 -0.80 -12.77
N VAL A 652 5.03 -1.25 -12.17
CA VAL A 652 5.29 -1.14 -10.74
C VAL A 652 5.60 0.33 -10.46
N ASP A 653 4.96 0.91 -9.43
CA ASP A 653 5.41 2.18 -8.89
C ASP A 653 6.76 1.93 -8.21
N PHE A 654 7.84 2.53 -8.73
CA PHE A 654 9.21 2.34 -8.22
C PHE A 654 9.43 3.09 -6.89
N ASN A 655 8.70 2.70 -5.85
CA ASN A 655 8.88 3.15 -4.47
C ASN A 655 9.24 1.96 -3.57
N PHE A 656 9.68 2.25 -2.35
CA PHE A 656 10.06 1.21 -1.40
C PHE A 656 8.89 0.30 -1.01
N ASP A 657 7.68 0.86 -0.93
CA ASP A 657 6.48 0.14 -0.48
C ASP A 657 6.13 -1.07 -1.37
N VAL A 658 6.31 -0.99 -2.70
CA VAL A 658 6.04 -2.17 -3.55
C VAL A 658 7.04 -3.29 -3.28
N LEU A 659 8.34 -3.01 -3.12
CA LEU A 659 9.32 -4.04 -2.76
C LEU A 659 9.01 -4.66 -1.40
N LYS A 660 8.59 -3.82 -0.44
CA LYS A 660 8.22 -4.21 0.92
C LYS A 660 7.03 -5.17 0.96
N ASP A 661 5.97 -4.86 0.22
CA ASP A 661 4.74 -5.66 0.21
C ASP A 661 4.94 -7.00 -0.52
N TRP A 662 5.69 -7.00 -1.63
CA TRP A 662 6.08 -8.23 -2.33
C TRP A 662 7.01 -9.12 -1.50
N PHE A 663 8.03 -8.55 -0.87
CA PHE A 663 8.89 -9.33 0.03
C PHE A 663 8.11 -9.90 1.22
N SER A 664 7.14 -9.16 1.79
CA SER A 664 6.27 -9.65 2.86
C SER A 664 5.40 -10.85 2.46
N THR A 665 5.11 -10.98 1.16
CA THR A 665 4.36 -12.07 0.53
C THR A 665 5.27 -13.28 0.29
N LEU A 666 6.34 -13.09 -0.48
CA LEU A 666 7.34 -14.12 -0.80
C LEU A 666 8.00 -14.73 0.44
N ARG A 667 8.21 -13.93 1.50
CA ARG A 667 8.74 -14.42 2.77
C ARG A 667 7.80 -15.43 3.43
N VAL A 668 6.49 -15.23 3.36
CA VAL A 668 5.51 -16.18 3.91
C VAL A 668 5.48 -17.45 3.10
N GLU A 669 5.41 -17.34 1.77
CA GLU A 669 5.45 -18.51 0.87
C GLU A 669 6.72 -19.35 1.08
N LYS A 670 7.89 -18.72 1.14
CA LYS A 670 9.19 -19.41 1.24
C LYS A 670 9.57 -19.83 2.66
N GLU A 671 9.55 -18.90 3.62
CA GLU A 671 10.07 -19.14 4.99
C GLU A 671 9.03 -19.80 5.90
N GLN A 672 7.72 -19.60 5.70
CA GLN A 672 6.66 -20.14 6.57
C GLN A 672 5.97 -21.38 5.98
N PHE A 673 5.62 -21.36 4.69
CA PHE A 673 4.90 -22.49 4.03
C PHE A 673 5.78 -23.37 3.14
N HIS A 674 7.06 -23.01 2.95
CA HIS A 674 8.02 -23.75 2.12
C HIS A 674 7.53 -24.07 0.70
N LEU A 675 6.75 -23.17 0.12
CA LEU A 675 6.18 -23.30 -1.22
C LEU A 675 7.26 -23.08 -2.29
N PRO A 676 7.20 -23.80 -3.42
CA PRO A 676 8.08 -23.52 -4.55
C PRO A 676 7.72 -22.16 -5.15
N LEU A 677 8.69 -21.24 -5.17
CA LEU A 677 8.54 -19.94 -5.81
C LEU A 677 8.58 -20.08 -7.35
N PRO A 678 8.05 -19.10 -8.11
CA PRO A 678 8.23 -19.04 -9.56
C PRO A 678 9.70 -19.11 -9.99
N GLU A 679 9.99 -19.75 -11.13
CA GLU A 679 11.36 -20.00 -11.64
C GLU A 679 12.23 -18.73 -11.79
N TRP A 680 11.61 -17.55 -11.95
CA TRP A 680 12.30 -16.27 -12.06
C TRP A 680 12.73 -15.67 -10.70
N ILE A 681 12.24 -16.20 -9.58
CA ILE A 681 12.63 -15.79 -8.22
C ILE A 681 13.70 -16.77 -7.71
N THR A 682 14.92 -16.57 -8.19
CA THR A 682 16.10 -17.30 -7.70
C THR A 682 16.39 -16.96 -6.23
N ASP A 683 17.26 -17.75 -5.59
CA ASP A 683 17.74 -17.41 -4.25
C ASP A 683 18.42 -16.04 -4.21
N ASP A 684 19.14 -15.64 -5.26
CA ASP A 684 19.77 -14.32 -5.36
C ASP A 684 18.74 -13.20 -5.48
N VAL A 685 17.69 -13.35 -6.30
CA VAL A 685 16.58 -12.38 -6.37
C VAL A 685 15.87 -12.26 -5.02
N TYR A 686 15.61 -13.37 -4.34
CA TYR A 686 15.01 -13.38 -3.01
C TYR A 686 15.90 -12.68 -1.97
N ASN A 687 17.21 -12.95 -1.99
CA ASN A 687 18.18 -12.37 -1.07
C ASN A 687 18.42 -10.88 -1.33
N GLN A 688 18.41 -10.44 -2.59
CA GLN A 688 18.44 -9.02 -2.96
C GLN A 688 17.16 -8.30 -2.49
N LEU A 689 15.96 -8.87 -2.72
CA LEU A 689 14.70 -8.32 -2.18
C LEU A 689 14.71 -8.24 -0.65
N LYS A 690 15.22 -9.28 0.03
CA LYS A 690 15.40 -9.31 1.49
C LYS A 690 16.34 -8.18 1.93
N SER A 691 17.50 -8.03 1.28
CA SER A 691 18.47 -6.97 1.57
C SER A 691 17.85 -5.57 1.47
N VAL A 692 17.13 -5.28 0.38
CA VAL A 692 16.48 -3.98 0.18
C VAL A 692 15.37 -3.73 1.21
N PHE A 693 14.54 -4.75 1.49
CA PHE A 693 13.52 -4.66 2.55
C PHE A 693 14.16 -4.32 3.91
N LEU A 694 15.19 -5.07 4.33
CA LEU A 694 15.83 -4.89 5.63
C LEU A 694 16.53 -3.53 5.73
N ALA A 695 17.20 -3.07 4.67
CA ALA A 695 17.85 -1.76 4.65
C ALA A 695 16.86 -0.58 4.67
N GLY A 696 15.69 -0.72 4.03
CA GLY A 696 14.70 0.34 3.94
C GLY A 696 13.70 0.38 5.10
N ASN A 697 13.28 -0.77 5.63
CA ASN A 697 12.11 -0.88 6.53
C ASN A 697 12.27 -0.05 7.81
N ASP A 698 13.36 -0.26 8.54
CA ASP A 698 13.64 0.51 9.76
C ASP A 698 13.91 1.98 9.45
N PHE A 699 14.58 2.26 8.32
CA PHE A 699 14.93 3.62 7.92
C PHE A 699 13.69 4.48 7.65
N VAL A 700 12.65 3.95 7.00
CA VAL A 700 11.41 4.68 6.72
C VAL A 700 10.52 4.87 7.96
N ASP A 701 10.71 4.06 9.00
CA ASP A 701 10.10 4.23 10.34
C ASP A 701 11.00 5.02 11.32
N GLY A 702 12.10 5.61 10.83
CA GLY A 702 12.87 6.63 11.54
C GLY A 702 14.24 6.21 12.03
N ALA A 703 14.67 4.96 11.86
CA ALA A 703 16.01 4.51 12.26
C ALA A 703 17.13 5.16 11.42
N GLU A 704 18.35 5.19 11.98
CA GLU A 704 19.55 5.67 11.28
C GLU A 704 19.88 4.81 10.05
N GLY A 705 20.19 5.45 8.93
CA GLY A 705 20.51 4.81 7.66
C GLY A 705 20.78 5.82 6.55
N PHE A 706 21.49 5.41 5.50
CA PHE A 706 21.78 6.24 4.31
C PHE A 706 22.40 7.62 4.64
N ASP A 707 23.29 7.64 5.64
CA ASP A 707 23.91 8.84 6.25
C ASP A 707 22.94 9.88 6.83
N VAL A 708 21.70 9.46 7.12
CA VAL A 708 20.72 10.24 7.89
C VAL A 708 20.60 9.60 9.28
N LYS A 709 20.76 10.43 10.31
CA LYS A 709 20.57 10.02 11.71
C LYS A 709 19.14 9.55 11.98
N GLN A 710 18.96 8.90 13.13
CA GLN A 710 17.65 8.58 13.66
C GLN A 710 16.77 9.84 13.77
N ASP A 711 15.50 9.71 13.37
CA ASP A 711 14.46 10.70 13.57
C ASP A 711 13.74 10.42 14.89
N ASP A 712 14.21 11.06 15.96
CA ASP A 712 13.65 10.90 17.30
C ASP A 712 12.16 11.29 17.37
N GLU A 713 11.67 12.18 16.49
CA GLU A 713 10.25 12.56 16.45
C GLU A 713 9.41 11.46 15.78
N LEU A 714 9.84 10.92 14.64
CA LEU A 714 9.15 9.79 13.98
C LEU A 714 9.14 8.54 14.87
N VAL A 715 10.26 8.22 15.52
CA VAL A 715 10.34 7.11 16.49
C VAL A 715 9.37 7.32 17.67
N THR A 716 9.26 8.55 18.18
CA THR A 716 8.27 8.91 19.22
C THR A 716 6.83 8.74 18.72
N LEU A 717 6.52 9.16 17.49
CA LEU A 717 5.17 9.06 16.93
C LEU A 717 4.77 7.59 16.64
N ARG A 718 5.71 6.71 16.31
CA ARG A 718 5.46 5.28 16.06
C ARG A 718 5.34 4.46 17.35
N GLY A 719 6.29 4.56 18.28
CA GLY A 719 6.34 3.70 19.47
C GLY A 719 5.96 4.37 20.81
N GLY A 720 5.94 5.70 20.84
CA GLY A 720 5.94 6.46 22.09
C GLY A 720 4.63 6.43 22.88
N TYR A 721 3.50 6.15 22.22
CA TYR A 721 2.20 5.96 22.89
C TYR A 721 2.18 4.68 23.74
N LEU A 722 2.72 3.57 23.22
CA LEU A 722 2.83 2.33 23.99
C LEU A 722 3.91 2.41 25.07
N LEU A 723 5.03 3.09 24.78
CA LEU A 723 6.04 3.37 25.80
C LEU A 723 5.45 4.20 26.96
N HIS A 724 4.61 5.19 26.66
CA HIS A 724 3.92 5.98 27.70
C HIS A 724 3.03 5.12 28.60
N GLU A 725 2.20 4.26 28.00
CA GLU A 725 1.35 3.30 28.70
C GLU A 725 2.19 2.39 29.62
N TRP A 726 3.24 1.77 29.07
CA TRP A 726 4.14 0.88 29.81
C TRP A 726 4.83 1.57 30.99
N ARG A 727 5.21 2.84 30.84
CA ARG A 727 5.78 3.68 31.92
C ARG A 727 4.74 3.99 33.00
N SER A 728 3.50 4.28 32.61
CA SER A 728 2.41 4.58 33.56
C SER A 728 2.09 3.36 34.42
N ASN A 729 1.96 2.18 33.81
CA ASN A 729 1.65 0.94 34.51
C ASN A 729 2.71 0.59 35.58
N LEU A 730 4.00 0.71 35.24
CA LEU A 730 5.09 0.50 36.21
C LEU A 730 5.02 1.48 37.40
N LYS A 731 4.65 2.74 37.15
CA LYS A 731 4.52 3.77 38.18
C LYS A 731 3.32 3.52 39.10
N ASP A 732 2.21 3.04 38.56
CA ASP A 732 1.02 2.74 39.35
C ASP A 732 1.15 1.40 40.11
N ALA A 733 1.85 0.41 39.55
CA ALA A 733 2.22 -0.83 40.23
C ALA A 733 3.22 -0.60 41.40
N SER A 734 4.29 0.16 41.18
CA SER A 734 5.28 0.48 42.24
C SER A 734 4.68 1.30 43.39
N THR A 735 3.63 2.07 43.13
CA THR A 735 2.87 2.82 44.16
C THR A 735 1.67 2.05 44.74
N LYS A 736 1.44 0.80 44.31
CA LYS A 736 0.29 -0.05 44.72
C LYS A 736 -1.08 0.62 44.56
N LYS A 737 -1.24 1.48 43.55
CA LYS A 737 -2.52 2.15 43.25
C LYS A 737 -3.55 1.22 42.60
N ASN A 738 -3.07 0.18 41.92
CA ASN A 738 -3.87 -0.75 41.15
C ASN A 738 -3.62 -2.18 41.66
N ALA A 739 -4.65 -3.04 41.57
CA ALA A 739 -4.56 -4.46 41.89
C ALA A 739 -4.02 -5.31 40.73
N ILE A 740 -4.06 -4.80 39.49
CA ILE A 740 -3.57 -5.52 38.31
C ILE A 740 -2.07 -5.84 38.48
N LYS A 741 -1.73 -7.13 38.28
CA LYS A 741 -0.38 -7.69 38.30
C LYS A 741 0.16 -8.01 36.91
N TYR A 742 -0.71 -8.26 35.93
CA TYR A 742 -0.34 -8.71 34.59
C TYR A 742 -1.12 -7.96 33.50
N HIS A 743 -0.41 -7.23 32.63
CA HIS A 743 -0.96 -6.70 31.38
C HIS A 743 -0.43 -7.49 30.17
N ALA A 744 -1.34 -7.94 29.32
CA ALA A 744 -1.02 -8.57 28.04
C ALA A 744 -1.43 -7.68 26.87
N TYR A 745 -0.56 -7.58 25.87
CA TYR A 745 -0.77 -6.84 24.63
C TYR A 745 -0.50 -7.75 23.42
N SER A 746 -1.54 -8.03 22.61
CA SER A 746 -1.39 -8.75 21.35
C SER A 746 -1.42 -7.80 20.16
N ALA A 747 -0.36 -7.79 19.35
CA ALA A 747 -0.16 -6.79 18.31
C ALA A 747 0.60 -7.35 17.09
N HIS A 748 1.35 -6.49 16.40
CA HIS A 748 2.06 -6.78 15.16
C HIS A 748 3.59 -6.75 15.33
N ASP A 749 4.29 -7.20 14.27
CA ASP A 749 5.73 -7.05 14.08
C ASP A 749 6.18 -5.60 14.34
N HIS A 750 5.60 -4.66 13.60
CA HIS A 750 5.93 -3.24 13.67
C HIS A 750 5.62 -2.62 15.06
N THR A 751 4.68 -3.17 15.83
CA THR A 751 4.41 -2.73 17.22
C THR A 751 5.60 -3.03 18.15
N ILE A 752 6.15 -4.25 18.06
CA ILE A 752 7.36 -4.62 18.81
C ILE A 752 8.57 -3.83 18.31
N THR A 753 8.76 -3.74 16.98
CA THR A 753 9.86 -2.97 16.38
C THR A 753 9.84 -1.51 16.82
N ALA A 754 8.68 -0.83 16.75
CA ALA A 754 8.53 0.56 17.17
C ALA A 754 8.84 0.76 18.67
N LEU A 755 8.35 -0.11 19.55
CA LEU A 755 8.67 -0.05 20.97
C LEU A 755 10.18 -0.29 21.21
N LEU A 756 10.79 -1.29 20.56
CA LEU A 756 12.23 -1.53 20.62
C LEU A 756 13.08 -0.36 20.09
N HIS A 757 12.61 0.41 19.10
CA HIS A 757 13.28 1.65 18.69
C HIS A 757 13.20 2.74 19.77
N THR A 758 12.06 2.96 20.42
CA THR A 758 11.96 3.92 21.54
C THR A 758 12.81 3.50 22.76
N LEU A 759 13.03 2.20 22.95
CA LEU A 759 13.94 1.67 23.97
C LEU A 759 15.43 1.71 23.53
N GLY A 760 15.71 2.06 22.28
CA GLY A 760 17.05 2.08 21.68
C GLY A 760 17.66 0.68 21.48
N ALA A 761 16.85 -0.37 21.55
CA ALA A 761 17.29 -1.75 21.68
C ALA A 761 17.11 -2.59 20.40
N LYS A 762 16.34 -2.13 19.40
CA LYS A 762 15.95 -2.90 18.20
C LYS A 762 17.13 -3.66 17.58
N LYS A 763 18.18 -2.94 17.16
CA LYS A 763 19.33 -3.54 16.48
C LYS A 763 20.12 -4.51 17.38
N SER A 764 20.17 -4.27 18.68
CA SER A 764 20.85 -5.15 19.65
C SER A 764 20.05 -6.39 20.02
N VAL A 765 18.72 -6.37 19.89
CA VAL A 765 17.82 -7.47 20.28
C VAL A 765 17.44 -8.38 19.12
N ILE A 766 17.13 -7.80 17.94
CA ILE A 766 16.66 -8.54 16.75
C ILE A 766 17.47 -8.23 15.47
N GLY A 767 18.57 -7.49 15.57
CA GLY A 767 19.38 -7.12 14.41
C GLY A 767 18.62 -6.22 13.43
N ASP A 768 18.88 -6.41 12.14
CA ASP A 768 18.20 -5.69 11.07
C ASP A 768 16.87 -6.37 10.65
N ASP A 769 16.56 -7.58 11.13
CA ASP A 769 15.31 -8.30 10.82
C ASP A 769 14.10 -7.82 11.66
N ILE A 770 12.92 -8.35 11.34
CA ILE A 770 11.67 -8.16 12.07
C ILE A 770 11.45 -9.29 13.09
N PRO A 771 10.65 -9.08 14.16
CA PRO A 771 10.35 -10.12 15.15
C PRO A 771 9.65 -11.34 14.51
N HIS A 772 10.04 -12.56 14.89
CA HIS A 772 9.36 -13.80 14.46
C HIS A 772 7.89 -13.84 14.93
N TYR A 773 7.07 -14.75 14.38
CA TYR A 773 5.71 -14.94 14.91
C TYR A 773 5.77 -15.39 16.37
N THR A 774 4.77 -15.00 17.16
CA THR A 774 4.75 -15.21 18.63
C THR A 774 5.88 -14.55 19.43
N ALA A 775 6.83 -13.86 18.80
CA ALA A 775 7.89 -13.11 19.48
C ALA A 775 7.30 -12.20 20.57
N THR A 776 7.86 -12.26 21.77
CA THR A 776 7.30 -11.61 22.96
C THR A 776 8.35 -10.76 23.67
N LEU A 777 8.06 -9.47 23.82
CA LEU A 777 8.79 -8.56 24.70
C LEU A 777 8.10 -8.55 26.07
N VAL A 778 8.90 -8.75 27.13
CA VAL A 778 8.44 -8.78 28.52
C VAL A 778 9.11 -7.66 29.30
N ASN A 779 8.36 -7.03 30.20
CA ASN A 779 8.88 -6.07 31.18
C ASN A 779 8.34 -6.41 32.58
N GLU A 780 9.23 -6.84 33.46
CA GLU A 780 8.97 -7.26 34.83
C GLU A 780 9.36 -6.15 35.81
N LEU A 781 8.49 -5.85 36.78
CA LEU A 781 8.78 -4.98 37.91
C LEU A 781 9.14 -5.82 39.14
N TRP A 782 10.39 -5.74 39.54
CA TRP A 782 10.94 -6.40 40.72
C TRP A 782 11.09 -5.40 41.87
N LYS A 783 10.92 -5.89 43.10
CA LYS A 783 11.24 -5.16 44.31
C LYS A 783 12.35 -5.88 45.07
N LYS A 784 13.41 -5.13 45.41
CA LYS A 784 14.60 -5.64 46.09
C LYS A 784 15.06 -4.62 47.12
N ASN A 785 15.23 -5.05 48.37
CA ASN A 785 15.63 -4.19 49.50
C ASN A 785 14.75 -2.93 49.71
N GLY A 786 13.49 -2.96 49.27
CA GLY A 786 12.56 -1.84 49.35
C GLY A 786 12.54 -0.94 48.11
N GLU A 787 13.53 -1.04 47.22
CA GLU A 787 13.62 -0.32 45.95
C GLU A 787 13.01 -1.12 44.80
N TYR A 788 12.66 -0.43 43.71
CA TYR A 788 12.01 -1.00 42.53
C TYR A 788 12.94 -1.00 41.32
N PHE A 789 12.94 -2.10 40.58
CA PHE A 789 13.78 -2.35 39.41
C PHE A 789 12.94 -2.92 38.27
N VAL A 790 13.20 -2.49 37.04
CA VAL A 790 12.66 -3.11 35.83
C VAL A 790 13.64 -4.14 35.27
N LYS A 791 13.11 -5.22 34.70
CA LYS A 791 13.85 -6.25 34.00
C LYS A 791 13.14 -6.58 32.70
N PHE A 792 13.85 -6.50 31.59
CA PHE A 792 13.30 -6.83 30.28
C PHE A 792 13.76 -8.22 29.86
N LEU A 793 12.81 -9.03 29.39
CA LEU A 793 13.10 -10.30 28.71
C LEU A 793 12.61 -10.20 27.25
N PHE A 794 13.25 -10.96 26.38
CA PHE A 794 12.75 -11.23 25.03
C PHE A 794 12.59 -12.74 24.85
N ILE A 795 11.55 -13.14 24.14
CA ILE A 795 11.30 -14.52 23.70
C ILE A 795 11.19 -14.43 22.18
N ASP A 796 12.11 -15.07 21.45
CA ASP A 796 12.21 -14.91 20.01
C ASP A 796 11.02 -15.54 19.26
N ASP A 797 10.56 -16.72 19.69
CA ASP A 797 9.33 -17.39 19.24
C ASP A 797 8.83 -18.40 20.31
N PHE A 798 7.71 -19.09 20.04
CA PHE A 798 7.09 -20.09 20.93
C PHE A 798 7.99 -21.29 21.29
N SER A 799 9.09 -21.51 20.55
CA SER A 799 10.05 -22.59 20.80
C SER A 799 11.28 -22.11 21.59
N SER A 800 11.45 -20.79 21.71
CA SER A 800 12.64 -20.15 22.25
C SER A 800 12.52 -19.88 23.76
N PRO A 801 13.61 -20.01 24.54
CA PRO A 801 13.60 -19.64 25.94
C PRO A 801 13.60 -18.11 26.14
N ALA A 802 13.06 -17.64 27.25
CA ALA A 802 13.15 -16.24 27.63
C ALA A 802 14.59 -15.83 27.99
N ARG A 803 15.12 -14.81 27.31
CA ARG A 803 16.47 -14.25 27.54
C ARG A 803 16.41 -12.83 28.09
N PRO A 804 17.24 -12.45 29.07
CA PRO A 804 17.29 -11.08 29.57
C PRO A 804 17.89 -10.14 28.51
N ILE A 805 17.28 -8.96 28.36
CA ILE A 805 17.73 -7.90 27.46
C ILE A 805 17.88 -6.54 28.15
N THR A 806 17.69 -6.44 29.47
CA THR A 806 17.77 -5.17 30.22
C THR A 806 19.02 -4.35 29.90
N ARG A 807 20.18 -5.01 29.80
CA ARG A 807 21.49 -4.41 29.49
C ARG A 807 21.61 -3.82 28.08
N LEU A 808 20.67 -4.16 27.19
CA LEU A 808 20.59 -3.70 25.80
C LEU A 808 19.61 -2.51 25.64
N ILE A 809 18.91 -2.12 26.71
CA ILE A 809 17.98 -1.00 26.72
C ILE A 809 18.75 0.28 27.05
N ASN A 810 18.74 1.28 26.15
CA ASN A 810 19.50 2.52 26.32
C ASN A 810 19.13 3.35 27.57
N ALA A 811 17.94 3.11 28.13
CA ALA A 811 17.49 3.75 29.37
C ALA A 811 18.09 3.13 30.65
N CYS A 812 18.79 2.00 30.54
CA CYS A 812 19.21 1.16 31.67
C CYS A 812 20.74 0.96 31.76
N PRO A 813 21.26 0.51 32.92
CA PRO A 813 22.67 0.12 33.06
C PRO A 813 23.02 -1.06 32.15
N ASN A 814 24.23 -1.05 31.57
CA ASN A 814 24.71 -2.10 30.67
C ASN A 814 25.38 -3.28 31.40
N ASP A 815 25.55 -3.18 32.72
CA ASP A 815 26.23 -4.14 33.59
C ASP A 815 25.26 -4.99 34.45
N SER A 816 23.98 -4.62 34.53
CA SER A 816 22.96 -5.24 35.40
C SER A 816 21.70 -5.67 34.65
N ASP A 817 21.15 -6.84 34.99
CA ASP A 817 19.83 -7.29 34.49
C ASP A 817 18.65 -6.63 35.24
N LEU A 818 18.93 -5.97 36.37
CA LEU A 818 17.98 -5.17 37.14
C LEU A 818 18.32 -3.69 36.97
N CYS A 819 17.41 -2.94 36.34
CA CYS A 819 17.55 -1.53 36.04
C CYS A 819 16.69 -0.70 37.02
N PRO A 820 17.24 0.27 37.77
CA PRO A 820 16.45 1.06 38.72
C PRO A 820 15.24 1.71 38.04
N LEU A 821 14.03 1.54 38.60
CA LEU A 821 12.78 2.01 37.97
C LEU A 821 12.84 3.50 37.65
N GLN A 822 13.35 4.32 38.58
CA GLN A 822 13.43 5.77 38.37
C GLN A 822 14.39 6.12 37.22
N GLN A 823 15.52 5.43 37.09
CA GLN A 823 16.45 5.62 35.97
C GLN A 823 15.80 5.27 34.62
N PHE A 824 15.06 4.16 34.55
CA PHE A 824 14.29 3.80 33.36
C PHE A 824 13.25 4.87 33.02
N LEU A 825 12.51 5.36 34.03
CA LEU A 825 11.48 6.39 33.86
C LEU A 825 12.06 7.76 33.45
N ASP A 826 13.23 8.16 33.93
CA ASP A 826 13.82 9.44 33.52
C ASP A 826 14.43 9.34 32.12
N ASN A 827 15.21 8.28 31.84
CA ASN A 827 15.95 8.17 30.58
C ASN A 827 15.06 7.85 29.35
N SER A 828 13.92 7.18 29.54
CA SER A 828 12.99 6.89 28.42
C SER A 828 11.89 7.96 28.24
N ASP A 829 11.87 9.05 29.01
CA ASP A 829 10.79 10.05 28.91
C ASP A 829 10.79 10.79 27.56
N LYS A 830 11.96 11.01 26.96
CA LYS A 830 12.10 11.74 25.70
C LYS A 830 11.34 11.12 24.51
N PHE A 831 11.04 9.82 24.57
CA PHE A 831 10.28 9.08 23.55
C PHE A 831 8.84 8.76 23.99
N SER A 832 8.40 9.21 25.17
CA SER A 832 7.08 8.93 25.72
C SER A 832 6.08 10.01 25.31
N THR A 833 4.95 9.64 24.68
CA THR A 833 3.90 10.59 24.28
C THR A 833 2.50 10.12 24.62
N LYS A 834 1.62 11.08 24.94
CA LYS A 834 0.18 10.88 25.18
C LYS A 834 -0.68 12.02 24.62
N LYS A 835 -0.09 12.83 23.73
CA LYS A 835 -0.75 14.02 23.18
C LYS A 835 -1.24 13.68 21.79
N ASP A 836 -2.54 13.51 21.60
CA ASP A 836 -3.07 13.16 20.29
C ASP A 836 -2.79 14.25 19.24
N SER A 837 -2.70 15.51 19.69
CA SER A 837 -2.26 16.66 18.91
C SER A 837 -0.85 16.54 18.34
N ALA A 838 -0.06 15.54 18.71
CA ALA A 838 1.26 15.29 18.13
C ALA A 838 1.18 14.82 16.66
N CYS A 839 0.04 14.26 16.23
CA CYS A 839 -0.19 13.87 14.83
C CYS A 839 -0.85 14.94 13.97
N ASP A 840 -1.42 15.99 14.57
CA ASP A 840 -2.37 16.90 13.91
C ASP A 840 -1.72 18.12 13.22
N VAL A 841 -0.41 18.06 12.90
CA VAL A 841 0.43 19.20 12.43
C VAL A 841 1.29 18.86 11.22
#